data_AF-A0A936B289-F1
#
_entry.id   AF-A0A936B289-F1
#
_cell.length_a   1.000
_cell.length_b   1.000
_cell.length_c   1.000
_cell.angle_alpha   90.00
_cell.angle_beta   90.00
_cell.angle_gamma   90.00
#
_symmetry.space_group_name_H-M   'P 1'
#
loop_
_entity.id
_entity.type
_entity.pdbx_description
1 polymer ?
#
loop_
_entity_poly.entity_id
_entity_poly.type
_entity_poly.pdbx_seq_one_letter_code
_entity_poly.pdbx_strand_id
1 'polypeptide(L)'
;MRKYLIPAVVLLMVLWLTAAGSPPSPLIASPPESPLFTPLAATQRTPSAGPEVIRARFVAVDMDLLTPTAETLSVNPFAGLEWTAVRDNIERHPLYPNSFSWQGHLEDVPLSQATFTVHEGIVVGKIAMPGGVYELRHNAGATEIIHLNQTAFADHGQALIGVEPGNVRAPQAPQALADDGSTIDVMVLYTPQARVGAGGTSAIEATIQLAVSETNQAYANSGVNQRMFLVHTAEVTYNETTDGGTDLGRLRDPGDGFMDEIHGWRNTYHADFVALIVEDMIYQSVAVCGLGYRPNALNDASFEYSAFSVTARGCATGNYTFGHEVGHNMGLNHDWYADGDLPPVNQAHGYAHPSPNSNERWRTVMAYNNLCAANGGSCVRLLYFSNPNQTYTGDPMGVAAGTADDCLAGSMSPDPRSCDADNRSVLNDNALNNAQYRRSAATWTGTADTNWHNPANWVMQDGAYNGLSPVNRVPRTIDDAIVPASPTGGRFPVLGTVASVRNLHIQPNAVLYLSGNGSLDISQELRNEGQIINLADLEVRAYLPFVVRESTPPAPADCLTAEEAQLGQLINSYRANNGLPAVPFSASLTKVAQLHVRDLHNHNPNSGTDPDTGEACNLHSWSANGNWSAVCYVGSHAYASGMWDKPREITDNVYTGSGYEIAYGSFGNTATAAGSLAAWQSSPGHNAVILNTGTWANFPTAAGWPGMGMGIYEGYAVVWFGDAASDPNGTISQCQ
;
A
#
# COMPACT_ATOMS: atom_id res chain seq x y z
N MET A 1 -24.24 67.25 36.99
CA MET A 1 -23.73 67.24 35.60
C MET A 1 -22.79 66.03 35.45
N ARG A 2 -22.87 65.35 34.30
CA ARG A 2 -22.19 64.08 33.95
C ARG A 2 -20.72 63.99 34.39
N LYS A 3 -20.30 62.85 34.95
CA LYS A 3 -19.70 61.68 34.25
C LYS A 3 -19.47 60.55 35.27
N TYR A 4 -19.73 59.32 34.82
CA TYR A 4 -19.90 58.10 35.61
C TYR A 4 -18.59 57.49 36.11
N LEU A 5 -18.57 57.06 37.38
CA LEU A 5 -17.56 56.21 38.01
C LEU A 5 -18.11 54.78 38.17
N ILE A 6 -17.31 53.79 37.78
CA ILE A 6 -17.48 52.36 38.03
C ILE A 6 -16.72 52.03 39.33
N PRO A 7 -17.30 51.33 40.32
CA PRO A 7 -16.52 50.74 41.40
C PRO A 7 -16.32 49.24 41.24
N ALA A 8 -15.12 48.80 41.59
CA ALA A 8 -14.63 47.45 41.66
C ALA A 8 -15.39 46.58 42.68
N VAL A 9 -15.52 45.29 42.39
CA VAL A 9 -16.01 44.27 43.32
C VAL A 9 -14.82 43.52 43.93
N VAL A 10 -14.81 43.52 45.25
CA VAL A 10 -13.82 42.94 46.16
C VAL A 10 -14.12 41.47 46.43
N LEU A 11 -13.05 40.68 46.46
CA LEU A 11 -12.94 39.26 46.79
C LEU A 11 -13.28 38.98 48.26
N LEU A 12 -14.09 37.94 48.55
CA LEU A 12 -14.13 37.33 49.88
C LEU A 12 -14.56 35.84 49.84
N MET A 13 -13.79 35.04 50.58
CA MET A 13 -13.78 33.59 50.72
C MET A 13 -15.01 33.01 51.44
N VAL A 14 -15.38 31.76 51.12
CA VAL A 14 -15.96 30.80 52.09
C VAL A 14 -15.39 29.39 51.83
N LEU A 15 -14.91 28.77 52.91
CA LEU A 15 -14.34 27.42 53.02
C LEU A 15 -15.34 26.30 52.69
N TRP A 16 -14.84 25.19 52.13
CA TRP A 16 -15.45 23.86 52.27
C TRP A 16 -14.43 22.82 52.75
N LEU A 17 -14.94 21.92 53.60
CA LEU A 17 -14.28 20.87 54.40
C LEU A 17 -13.25 20.01 53.64
N THR A 18 -12.10 19.78 54.28
CA THR A 18 -11.13 18.76 53.90
C THR A 18 -11.59 17.38 54.39
N ALA A 19 -12.05 16.52 53.47
CA ALA A 19 -12.01 15.08 53.67
C ALA A 19 -10.60 14.58 53.34
N ALA A 20 -9.98 13.82 54.25
CA ALA A 20 -8.68 13.21 54.05
C ALA A 20 -8.76 12.14 52.95
N GLY A 21 -8.36 12.50 51.72
CA GLY A 21 -8.08 11.55 50.66
C GLY A 21 -6.71 10.91 50.89
N SER A 22 -6.63 9.59 50.76
CA SER A 22 -5.39 8.82 50.76
C SER A 22 -4.36 9.43 49.79
N PRO A 23 -3.06 9.38 50.10
CA PRO A 23 -2.04 9.82 49.15
C PRO A 23 -2.20 9.03 47.84
N PRO A 24 -2.01 9.66 46.67
CA PRO A 24 -1.96 8.92 45.42
C PRO A 24 -0.85 7.88 45.54
N SER A 25 -1.19 6.62 45.23
CA SER A 25 -0.19 5.57 45.07
C SER A 25 0.87 6.08 44.08
N PRO A 26 2.18 5.90 44.37
CA PRO A 26 3.19 6.21 43.38
C PRO A 26 2.85 5.42 42.11
N LEU A 27 2.86 6.11 40.96
CA LEU A 27 2.92 5.46 39.66
C LEU A 27 4.08 4.46 39.72
N ILE A 28 3.73 3.18 39.84
CA ILE A 28 4.70 2.11 39.65
C ILE A 28 5.08 2.24 38.19
N ALA A 29 6.28 2.78 37.92
CA ALA A 29 6.88 2.68 36.61
C ALA A 29 6.82 1.20 36.20
N SER A 30 6.26 0.92 35.03
CA SER A 30 6.36 -0.39 34.40
C SER A 30 7.81 -0.88 34.53
N PRO A 31 8.08 -2.14 34.87
CA PRO A 31 9.45 -2.64 34.84
C PRO A 31 10.07 -2.30 33.48
N PRO A 32 11.35 -1.91 33.42
CA PRO A 32 11.99 -1.61 32.13
C PRO A 32 11.80 -2.81 31.21
N GLU A 33 11.25 -2.58 30.02
CA GLU A 33 11.12 -3.63 29.01
C GLU A 33 12.50 -4.26 28.78
N SER A 34 12.53 -5.59 28.65
CA SER A 34 13.80 -6.28 28.40
C SER A 34 14.34 -5.87 27.02
N PRO A 35 15.64 -5.58 26.90
CA PRO A 35 16.21 -5.12 25.64
C PRO A 35 16.24 -6.24 24.59
N LEU A 36 15.91 -5.91 23.34
CA LEU A 36 15.89 -6.86 22.22
C LEU A 36 17.29 -7.44 21.92
N PHE A 37 18.35 -6.65 22.09
CA PHE A 37 19.71 -7.07 21.77
C PHE A 37 20.54 -7.29 23.03
N THR A 38 20.93 -8.54 23.26
CA THR A 38 21.89 -8.88 24.32
C THR A 38 23.29 -9.07 23.75
N PRO A 39 24.36 -8.73 24.48
CA PRO A 39 25.72 -8.99 24.01
C PRO A 39 25.94 -10.49 23.81
N LEU A 40 26.36 -10.88 22.60
CA LEU A 40 26.87 -12.24 22.39
C LEU A 40 28.27 -12.32 23.01
N ALA A 41 28.55 -13.37 23.80
CA ALA A 41 29.87 -13.58 24.39
C ALA A 41 30.96 -13.51 23.30
N ALA A 42 32.14 -13.00 23.65
CA ALA A 42 33.24 -12.80 22.71
C ALA A 42 33.44 -14.06 21.86
N THR A 43 32.98 -13.98 20.60
CA THR A 43 33.27 -14.99 19.60
C THR A 43 34.78 -14.91 19.34
N GLN A 44 35.42 -15.98 18.83
CA GLN A 44 36.83 -15.88 18.40
C GLN A 44 37.03 -14.93 17.19
N ARG A 45 35.98 -14.19 16.79
CA ARG A 45 35.93 -13.36 15.60
C ARG A 45 35.81 -11.89 16.01
N THR A 46 36.27 -11.02 15.13
CA THR A 46 36.05 -9.57 15.24
C THR A 46 34.77 -9.20 14.49
N PRO A 47 33.97 -8.26 15.01
CA PRO A 47 32.87 -7.67 14.24
C PRO A 47 33.35 -7.09 12.91
N SER A 48 32.42 -6.90 11.98
CA SER A 48 32.70 -6.30 10.68
C SER A 48 33.38 -4.95 10.82
N ALA A 49 34.35 -4.71 9.94
CA ALA A 49 35.09 -3.47 9.83
C ALA A 49 35.29 -3.16 8.35
N GLY A 50 35.28 -1.88 7.99
CA GLY A 50 35.35 -1.41 6.62
C GLY A 50 34.99 0.07 6.54
N PRO A 51 35.18 0.72 5.39
CA PRO A 51 34.83 2.13 5.23
C PRO A 51 33.32 2.38 5.45
N GLU A 52 32.47 1.39 5.17
CA GLU A 52 31.01 1.42 5.37
C GLU A 52 30.59 1.21 6.84
N VAL A 53 31.52 0.88 7.74
CA VAL A 53 31.22 0.55 9.15
C VAL A 53 31.80 1.61 10.08
N ILE A 54 30.94 2.36 10.77
CA ILE A 54 31.35 3.29 11.84
C ILE A 54 31.74 2.52 13.09
N ARG A 55 30.89 1.55 13.48
CA ARG A 55 31.11 0.64 14.60
C ARG A 55 30.19 -0.57 14.47
N ALA A 56 30.62 -1.72 14.99
CA ALA A 56 29.82 -2.95 15.00
C ALA A 56 30.00 -3.72 16.30
N ARG A 57 29.01 -4.52 16.68
CA ARG A 57 29.12 -5.50 17.78
C ARG A 57 28.25 -6.73 17.51
N PHE A 58 28.70 -7.89 17.99
CA PHE A 58 27.88 -9.10 17.98
C PHE A 58 26.75 -9.01 19.00
N VAL A 59 25.57 -9.50 18.61
CA VAL A 59 24.37 -9.51 19.43
C VAL A 59 23.65 -10.86 19.32
N ALA A 60 23.00 -11.26 20.39
CA ALA A 60 21.90 -12.23 20.32
C ALA A 60 20.58 -11.44 20.33
N VAL A 61 19.64 -11.86 19.50
CA VAL A 61 18.30 -11.29 19.43
C VAL A 61 17.37 -12.13 20.31
N ASP A 62 16.60 -11.48 21.17
CA ASP A 62 15.59 -12.15 21.98
C ASP A 62 14.35 -12.48 21.13
N MET A 63 14.22 -13.74 20.75
CA MET A 63 13.13 -14.24 19.91
C MET A 63 11.80 -14.38 20.65
N ASP A 64 11.82 -14.38 21.99
CA ASP A 64 10.59 -14.38 22.79
C ASP A 64 9.96 -12.97 22.79
N LEU A 65 10.75 -11.92 22.56
CA LEU A 65 10.29 -10.54 22.38
C LEU A 65 9.89 -10.26 20.92
N LEU A 66 10.70 -10.67 19.95
CA LEU A 66 10.43 -10.44 18.53
C LEU A 66 9.42 -11.46 17.98
N THR A 67 8.15 -11.22 18.25
CA THR A 67 7.04 -12.05 17.77
C THR A 67 6.12 -11.28 16.82
N PRO A 68 5.34 -11.96 15.96
CA PRO A 68 4.33 -11.31 15.13
C PRO A 68 3.22 -10.58 15.91
N THR A 69 3.11 -10.80 17.22
CA THR A 69 2.12 -10.14 18.09
C THR A 69 2.72 -9.00 18.91
N ALA A 70 4.05 -8.84 18.92
CA ALA A 70 4.72 -7.77 19.64
C ALA A 70 4.32 -6.40 19.08
N GLU A 71 3.71 -5.56 19.92
CA GLU A 71 3.31 -4.19 19.57
C GLU A 71 4.46 -3.20 19.76
N THR A 72 5.31 -3.43 20.77
CA THR A 72 6.48 -2.62 21.08
C THR A 72 7.74 -3.49 21.24
N LEU A 73 8.90 -2.90 20.96
CA LEU A 73 10.22 -3.51 21.18
C LEU A 73 11.20 -2.47 21.74
N SER A 74 11.85 -2.77 22.88
CA SER A 74 13.00 -1.98 23.34
C SER A 74 14.24 -2.32 22.50
N VAL A 75 14.67 -1.40 21.64
CA VAL A 75 15.82 -1.58 20.74
C VAL A 75 17.04 -0.82 21.26
N ASN A 76 18.14 -1.54 21.45
CA ASN A 76 19.33 -1.04 22.11
C ASN A 76 20.61 -1.31 21.30
N PRO A 77 20.83 -0.66 20.14
CA PRO A 77 21.90 -1.05 19.23
C PRO A 77 23.30 -0.90 19.81
N PHE A 78 23.55 0.08 20.67
CA PHE A 78 24.83 0.28 21.36
C PHE A 78 24.62 0.80 22.78
N ALA A 79 25.65 0.69 23.63
CA ALA A 79 25.59 1.21 24.99
C ALA A 79 25.21 2.71 24.99
N GLY A 80 24.21 3.07 25.79
CA GLY A 80 23.68 4.44 25.88
C GLY A 80 22.71 4.82 24.75
N LEU A 81 22.37 3.90 23.84
CA LEU A 81 21.31 4.07 22.84
C LEU A 81 20.21 3.06 23.13
N GLU A 82 19.03 3.56 23.46
CA GLU A 82 17.85 2.77 23.76
C GLU A 82 16.63 3.55 23.27
N TRP A 83 15.76 2.88 22.51
CA TRP A 83 14.53 3.44 21.95
C TRP A 83 13.40 2.42 22.05
N THR A 84 12.17 2.92 22.16
CA THR A 84 10.97 2.11 21.96
C THR A 84 10.64 2.09 20.48
N ALA A 85 10.64 0.93 19.85
CA ALA A 85 10.07 0.77 18.51
C ALA A 85 8.59 0.35 18.63
N VAL A 86 7.70 1.03 17.92
CA VAL A 86 6.26 0.77 17.86
C VAL A 86 5.94 0.14 16.51
N ARG A 87 5.19 -0.96 16.53
CA ARG A 87 4.83 -1.70 15.32
C ARG A 87 3.77 -0.98 14.50
N ASP A 88 4.05 -0.81 13.22
CA ASP A 88 3.08 -0.34 12.22
C ASP A 88 2.43 -1.51 11.46
N ASN A 89 3.21 -2.53 11.12
CA ASN A 89 2.75 -3.63 10.29
C ASN A 89 3.51 -4.96 10.56
N ILE A 90 2.87 -6.08 10.23
CA ILE A 90 3.54 -7.38 10.05
C ILE A 90 3.36 -7.80 8.60
N GLU A 91 4.47 -7.93 7.89
CA GLU A 91 4.50 -8.56 6.57
C GLU A 91 4.84 -10.05 6.73
N ARG A 92 4.09 -10.92 6.05
CA ARG A 92 4.29 -12.37 6.04
C ARG A 92 4.59 -12.78 4.61
N HIS A 93 5.52 -13.71 4.46
CA HIS A 93 5.92 -14.18 3.15
C HIS A 93 5.27 -15.53 2.82
N PRO A 94 4.45 -15.66 1.78
CA PRO A 94 3.76 -16.92 1.49
C PRO A 94 4.66 -18.08 1.09
N LEU A 95 5.85 -17.83 0.50
CA LEU A 95 6.85 -18.89 0.28
C LEU A 95 7.40 -19.44 1.61
N TYR A 96 7.31 -18.66 2.69
CA TYR A 96 7.91 -18.97 3.98
C TYR A 96 6.91 -18.70 5.11
N PRO A 97 5.91 -19.59 5.31
CA PRO A 97 4.79 -19.33 6.23
C PRO A 97 5.21 -19.11 7.69
N ASN A 98 6.41 -19.54 8.08
CA ASN A 98 6.99 -19.34 9.41
C ASN A 98 7.88 -18.08 9.51
N SER A 99 8.00 -17.32 8.43
CA SER A 99 8.81 -16.08 8.37
C SER A 99 7.91 -14.85 8.37
N PHE A 100 8.44 -13.75 8.90
CA PHE A 100 7.75 -12.48 8.93
C PHE A 100 8.73 -11.31 9.01
N SER A 101 8.31 -10.15 8.52
CA SER A 101 8.97 -8.87 8.73
C SER A 101 8.11 -8.02 9.67
N TRP A 102 8.64 -7.75 10.85
CA TRP A 102 8.09 -6.76 11.79
C TRP A 102 8.51 -5.37 11.31
N GLN A 103 7.54 -4.49 11.04
CA GLN A 103 7.77 -3.14 10.53
C GLN A 103 7.18 -2.13 11.50
N GLY A 104 7.92 -1.07 11.79
CA GLY A 104 7.54 -0.06 12.76
C GLY A 104 8.36 1.22 12.65
N HIS A 105 8.20 2.09 13.64
CA HIS A 105 8.94 3.33 13.82
C HIS A 105 9.43 3.44 15.26
N LEU A 106 10.35 4.36 15.54
CA LEU A 106 10.76 4.67 16.91
C LEU A 106 9.84 5.74 17.50
N GLU A 107 9.34 5.49 18.71
CA GLU A 107 8.53 6.43 19.49
C GLU A 107 9.26 7.78 19.65
N ASP A 108 8.53 8.88 19.46
CA ASP A 108 9.05 10.26 19.55
C ASP A 108 10.24 10.59 18.63
N VAL A 109 10.56 9.74 17.65
CA VAL A 109 11.56 10.03 16.61
C VAL A 109 10.83 10.12 15.27
N PRO A 110 10.46 11.35 14.83
CA PRO A 110 9.80 11.54 13.55
C PRO A 110 10.61 10.93 12.40
N LEU A 111 9.89 10.34 11.44
CA LEU A 111 10.46 9.81 10.19
C LEU A 111 11.43 8.62 10.38
N SER A 112 11.49 8.06 11.59
CA SER A 112 12.25 6.86 11.87
C SER A 112 11.53 5.59 11.37
N GLN A 113 12.31 4.53 11.20
CA GLN A 113 11.83 3.21 10.76
C GLN A 113 12.63 2.13 11.46
N ALA A 114 11.94 1.05 11.83
CA ALA A 114 12.53 -0.17 12.36
C ALA A 114 11.90 -1.37 11.63
N THR A 115 12.71 -2.16 10.93
CA THR A 115 12.28 -3.35 10.20
C THR A 115 13.12 -4.54 10.65
N PHE A 116 12.49 -5.63 11.08
CA PHE A 116 13.18 -6.87 11.45
C PHE A 116 12.53 -8.07 10.75
N THR A 117 13.32 -8.76 9.94
CA THR A 117 12.89 -9.96 9.22
C THR A 117 13.41 -11.19 9.94
N VAL A 118 12.49 -12.08 10.30
CA VAL A 118 12.75 -13.37 10.93
C VAL A 118 12.51 -14.47 9.91
N HIS A 119 13.51 -15.31 9.68
CA HIS A 119 13.42 -16.46 8.79
C HIS A 119 14.27 -17.62 9.31
N GLU A 120 13.64 -18.76 9.59
CA GLU A 120 14.26 -19.98 10.15
C GLU A 120 15.19 -19.72 11.36
N GLY A 121 14.80 -18.79 12.25
CA GLY A 121 15.58 -18.43 13.44
C GLY A 121 16.73 -17.45 13.18
N ILE A 122 16.95 -17.03 11.94
CA ILE A 122 17.82 -15.90 11.60
C ILE A 122 17.03 -14.61 11.67
N VAL A 123 17.64 -13.58 12.24
CA VAL A 123 17.10 -12.21 12.25
C VAL A 123 18.07 -11.29 11.54
N VAL A 124 17.55 -10.59 10.53
CA VAL A 124 18.19 -9.44 9.88
C VAL A 124 17.27 -8.24 10.00
N GLY A 125 17.78 -7.03 9.89
CA GLY A 125 16.95 -5.86 10.02
C GLY A 125 17.68 -4.54 9.97
N LYS A 126 16.93 -3.48 10.23
CA LYS A 126 17.38 -2.10 10.12
C LYS A 126 16.63 -1.23 11.12
N ILE A 127 17.33 -0.26 11.69
CA ILE A 127 16.77 0.91 12.36
C ILE A 127 17.34 2.15 11.67
N ALA A 128 16.51 2.97 11.04
CA ALA A 128 16.91 4.26 10.47
C ALA A 128 16.17 5.42 11.10
N MET A 129 16.86 6.54 11.20
CA MET A 129 16.37 7.76 11.80
C MET A 129 17.16 8.96 11.27
N PRO A 130 16.65 10.19 11.45
CA PRO A 130 17.49 11.38 11.27
C PRO A 130 18.79 11.24 12.08
N GLY A 131 19.93 11.23 11.39
CA GLY A 131 21.26 11.12 12.01
C GLY A 131 21.95 9.76 11.92
N GLY A 132 21.33 8.71 11.38
CA GLY A 132 22.07 7.48 11.08
C GLY A 132 21.21 6.25 10.78
N VAL A 133 21.88 5.19 10.33
CA VAL A 133 21.27 3.88 10.04
C VAL A 133 22.03 2.79 10.80
N TYR A 134 21.30 1.94 11.49
CA TYR A 134 21.78 0.77 12.19
C TYR A 134 21.26 -0.47 11.49
N GLU A 135 22.15 -1.36 11.05
CA GLU A 135 21.78 -2.58 10.35
C GLU A 135 22.09 -3.79 11.23
N LEU A 136 21.13 -4.68 11.38
CA LEU A 136 21.29 -5.99 11.96
C LEU A 136 21.58 -6.98 10.82
N ARG A 137 22.83 -7.42 10.72
CA ARG A 137 23.31 -8.29 9.65
C ARG A 137 23.71 -9.64 10.21
N HIS A 138 23.37 -10.71 9.49
CA HIS A 138 23.92 -12.03 9.75
C HIS A 138 25.09 -12.29 8.81
N ASN A 139 26.25 -12.63 9.36
CA ASN A 139 27.46 -12.93 8.59
C ASN A 139 28.15 -14.15 9.19
N ALA A 140 28.38 -15.16 8.35
CA ALA A 140 29.17 -16.34 8.69
C ALA A 140 28.81 -16.98 10.06
N GLY A 141 27.53 -17.08 10.40
CA GLY A 141 27.03 -17.77 11.59
C GLY A 141 26.88 -16.92 12.85
N ALA A 142 27.07 -15.60 12.77
CA ALA A 142 26.79 -14.69 13.88
C ALA A 142 26.00 -13.47 13.40
N THR A 143 25.12 -12.97 14.27
CA THR A 143 24.40 -11.72 14.06
C THR A 143 25.16 -10.57 14.71
N GLU A 144 25.31 -9.48 13.96
CA GLU A 144 25.92 -8.24 14.43
C GLU A 144 25.02 -7.06 14.14
N ILE A 145 25.11 -6.03 14.98
CA ILE A 145 24.51 -4.74 14.72
C ILE A 145 25.60 -3.73 14.35
N ILE A 146 25.40 -3.04 13.24
CA ILE A 146 26.37 -2.20 12.55
C ILE A 146 25.80 -0.79 12.46
N HIS A 147 26.54 0.22 12.90
CA HIS A 147 26.24 1.61 12.58
C HIS A 147 26.87 1.94 11.22
N LEU A 148 26.03 2.15 10.21
CA LEU A 148 26.46 2.30 8.82
C LEU A 148 27.01 3.71 8.55
N ASN A 149 28.13 3.75 7.82
CA ASN A 149 28.59 4.93 7.12
C ASN A 149 28.05 4.91 5.69
N GLN A 150 26.83 5.41 5.49
CA GLN A 150 26.19 5.47 4.16
C GLN A 150 27.00 6.26 3.11
N THR A 151 27.95 7.10 3.54
CA THR A 151 28.79 7.93 2.67
C THR A 151 29.93 7.16 2.01
N ALA A 152 30.27 5.99 2.57
CA ALA A 152 31.37 5.15 2.11
C ALA A 152 30.92 4.03 1.17
N PHE A 153 29.62 3.81 1.04
CA PHE A 153 29.10 2.91 0.01
C PHE A 153 29.42 3.51 -1.36
N ALA A 154 29.95 2.68 -2.25
CA ALA A 154 29.99 3.04 -3.65
C ALA A 154 28.56 3.29 -4.15
N ASP A 155 28.38 4.34 -4.94
CA ASP A 155 27.17 4.42 -5.74
C ASP A 155 27.18 3.27 -6.79
N HIS A 156 26.04 2.92 -7.36
CA HIS A 156 25.95 1.91 -8.43
C HIS A 156 26.57 2.43 -9.74
N GLY A 157 26.69 1.56 -10.74
CA GLY A 157 27.01 2.02 -12.08
C GLY A 157 25.82 2.73 -12.74
N GLN A 158 26.07 3.45 -13.84
CA GLN A 158 24.99 4.00 -14.65
C GLN A 158 24.10 2.86 -15.17
N ALA A 159 22.78 3.02 -15.06
CA ALA A 159 21.82 2.07 -15.61
C ALA A 159 22.04 1.89 -17.11
N LEU A 160 21.99 0.65 -17.57
CA LEU A 160 22.17 0.34 -18.98
C LEU A 160 20.81 0.42 -19.67
N ILE A 161 20.72 1.13 -20.80
CA ILE A 161 19.50 1.09 -21.61
C ILE A 161 19.33 -0.34 -22.14
N GLY A 162 18.18 -0.96 -21.86
CA GLY A 162 17.82 -2.28 -22.39
C GLY A 162 17.88 -2.29 -23.92
N VAL A 163 18.51 -3.31 -24.49
CA VAL A 163 18.61 -3.48 -25.95
C VAL A 163 17.79 -4.69 -26.33
N GLU A 164 16.65 -4.41 -26.95
CA GLU A 164 15.67 -5.42 -27.34
C GLU A 164 16.04 -6.07 -28.68
N PRO A 165 15.91 -7.39 -28.85
CA PRO A 165 16.16 -8.05 -30.12
C PRO A 165 15.27 -7.44 -31.22
N GLY A 166 15.85 -7.00 -32.35
CA GLY A 166 15.14 -6.24 -33.40
C GLY A 166 13.94 -6.91 -34.11
N ASN A 167 13.47 -8.06 -33.63
CA ASN A 167 12.31 -8.81 -34.10
C ASN A 167 11.13 -8.84 -33.11
N VAL A 168 11.13 -8.01 -32.04
CA VAL A 168 9.97 -7.98 -31.14
C VAL A 168 8.75 -7.42 -31.87
N ARG A 169 7.69 -8.23 -31.94
CA ARG A 169 6.43 -7.89 -32.61
C ARG A 169 5.82 -6.66 -31.92
N ALA A 170 5.27 -5.74 -32.71
CA ALA A 170 4.58 -4.55 -32.19
C ALA A 170 3.55 -4.94 -31.10
N PRO A 171 3.40 -4.12 -30.03
CA PRO A 171 2.50 -4.43 -28.93
C PRO A 171 1.10 -4.73 -29.46
N GLN A 172 0.58 -5.90 -29.11
CA GLN A 172 -0.82 -6.24 -29.37
C GLN A 172 -1.70 -5.38 -28.46
N ALA A 173 -2.89 -5.01 -28.97
CA ALA A 173 -3.90 -4.25 -28.24
C ALA A 173 -4.16 -4.84 -26.84
N PRO A 174 -4.58 -4.01 -25.85
CA PRO A 174 -4.82 -4.47 -24.48
C PRO A 174 -5.81 -5.64 -24.51
N GLN A 175 -5.33 -6.84 -24.16
CA GLN A 175 -6.23 -7.90 -23.75
C GLN A 175 -6.82 -7.49 -22.39
N ALA A 176 -8.09 -7.81 -22.16
CA ALA A 176 -8.79 -7.48 -20.92
C ALA A 176 -7.92 -7.80 -19.69
N LEU A 177 -7.77 -6.81 -18.82
CA LEU A 177 -6.83 -6.80 -17.69
C LEU A 177 -7.08 -8.01 -16.78
N ALA A 178 -6.09 -8.89 -16.68
CA ALA A 178 -6.05 -9.96 -15.68
C ALA A 178 -5.33 -9.51 -14.39
N ASP A 179 -4.53 -8.44 -14.48
CA ASP A 179 -3.73 -7.84 -13.41
C ASP A 179 -4.07 -6.35 -13.27
N ASP A 180 -4.14 -5.84 -12.03
CA ASP A 180 -4.48 -4.46 -11.70
C ASP A 180 -3.27 -3.56 -11.43
N GLY A 181 -2.05 -4.09 -11.58
CA GLY A 181 -0.78 -3.39 -11.40
C GLY A 181 -0.43 -3.17 -9.92
N SER A 182 -1.21 -3.71 -8.98
CA SER A 182 -0.95 -3.55 -7.56
C SER A 182 0.17 -4.46 -7.04
N THR A 183 0.50 -5.51 -7.79
CA THR A 183 1.55 -6.47 -7.44
C THR A 183 2.57 -6.53 -8.56
N ILE A 184 3.85 -6.54 -8.20
CA ILE A 184 4.97 -6.80 -9.10
C ILE A 184 5.66 -8.09 -8.67
N ASP A 185 5.67 -9.08 -9.55
CA ASP A 185 6.25 -10.38 -9.25
C ASP A 185 7.76 -10.36 -9.48
N VAL A 186 8.54 -10.70 -8.45
CA VAL A 186 10.00 -10.68 -8.53
C VAL A 186 10.59 -12.02 -8.14
N MET A 187 11.50 -12.52 -8.97
CA MET A 187 12.36 -13.65 -8.65
C MET A 187 13.73 -13.13 -8.22
N VAL A 188 14.21 -13.55 -7.06
CA VAL A 188 15.51 -13.11 -6.54
C VAL A 188 16.44 -14.31 -6.42
N LEU A 189 17.47 -14.33 -7.24
CA LEU A 189 18.49 -15.36 -7.31
C LEU A 189 19.71 -14.94 -6.50
N TYR A 190 20.54 -15.89 -6.10
CA TYR A 190 21.80 -15.59 -5.43
C TYR A 190 22.92 -16.57 -5.83
N THR A 191 24.16 -16.10 -5.76
CA THR A 191 25.34 -16.92 -6.05
C THR A 191 25.78 -17.72 -4.82
N PRO A 192 26.53 -18.83 -5.01
CA PRO A 192 27.13 -19.56 -3.90
C PRO A 192 28.01 -18.69 -3.00
N GLN A 193 28.70 -17.70 -3.58
CA GLN A 193 29.52 -16.72 -2.89
C GLN A 193 28.68 -15.84 -1.96
N ALA A 194 27.58 -15.26 -2.48
CA ALA A 194 26.66 -14.46 -1.68
C ALA A 194 26.05 -15.28 -0.53
N ARG A 195 25.69 -16.55 -0.76
CA ARG A 195 25.22 -17.45 0.31
C ARG A 195 26.30 -17.65 1.38
N VAL A 196 27.54 -17.92 0.98
CA VAL A 196 28.66 -18.11 1.91
C VAL A 196 28.94 -16.84 2.71
N GLY A 197 28.93 -15.67 2.07
CA GLY A 197 29.10 -14.38 2.71
C GLY A 197 27.99 -14.07 3.73
N ALA A 198 26.73 -14.36 3.38
CA ALA A 198 25.60 -14.25 4.31
C ALA A 198 25.70 -15.22 5.50
N GLY A 199 26.43 -16.33 5.33
CA GLY A 199 26.58 -17.36 6.36
C GLY A 199 25.62 -18.54 6.23
N GLY A 200 24.97 -18.72 5.09
CA GLY A 200 24.10 -19.85 4.80
C GLY A 200 22.83 -19.46 4.05
N THR A 201 22.08 -20.48 3.61
CA THR A 201 20.84 -20.34 2.84
C THR A 201 19.79 -19.50 3.58
N SER A 202 19.47 -19.85 4.83
CA SER A 202 18.47 -19.11 5.61
C SER A 202 18.88 -17.64 5.81
N ALA A 203 20.18 -17.33 5.91
CA ALA A 203 20.65 -15.96 6.08
C ALA A 203 20.55 -15.11 4.81
N ILE A 204 20.88 -15.68 3.64
CA ILE A 204 20.70 -14.96 2.37
C ILE A 204 19.21 -14.80 2.03
N GLU A 205 18.39 -15.81 2.30
CA GLU A 205 16.93 -15.75 2.10
C GLU A 205 16.27 -14.73 3.05
N ALA A 206 16.74 -14.62 4.30
CA ALA A 206 16.32 -13.56 5.21
C ALA A 206 16.70 -12.16 4.68
N THR A 207 17.91 -12.01 4.13
CA THR A 207 18.39 -10.75 3.55
C THR A 207 17.56 -10.33 2.33
N ILE A 208 17.22 -11.29 1.46
CA ILE A 208 16.35 -11.08 0.30
C ILE A 208 14.96 -10.63 0.75
N GLN A 209 14.37 -11.31 1.74
CA GLN A 209 13.07 -10.91 2.29
C GLN A 209 13.11 -9.50 2.89
N LEU A 210 14.17 -9.14 3.63
CA LEU A 210 14.35 -7.78 4.13
C LEU A 210 14.44 -6.75 2.99
N ALA A 211 15.17 -7.05 1.92
CA ALA A 211 15.30 -6.14 0.77
C ALA A 211 13.95 -5.88 0.07
N VAL A 212 13.12 -6.92 -0.06
CA VAL A 212 11.76 -6.81 -0.58
C VAL A 212 10.89 -5.99 0.37
N SER A 213 10.91 -6.28 1.67
CA SER A 213 10.17 -5.52 2.69
C SER A 213 10.58 -4.04 2.72
N GLU A 214 11.87 -3.73 2.67
CA GLU A 214 12.36 -2.35 2.61
C GLU A 214 11.85 -1.65 1.34
N THR A 215 11.88 -2.33 0.18
CA THR A 215 11.37 -1.76 -1.06
C THR A 215 9.86 -1.50 -0.99
N ASN A 216 9.09 -2.42 -0.42
CA ASN A 216 7.66 -2.24 -0.17
C ASN A 216 7.34 -1.09 0.78
N GLN A 217 8.14 -0.93 1.83
CA GLN A 217 8.03 0.21 2.73
C GLN A 217 8.37 1.52 2.00
N ALA A 218 9.37 1.53 1.12
CA ALA A 218 9.68 2.70 0.29
C ALA A 218 8.50 3.10 -0.61
N TYR A 219 7.83 2.12 -1.23
CA TYR A 219 6.62 2.37 -2.00
C TYR A 219 5.49 2.96 -1.14
N ALA A 220 5.25 2.38 0.04
CA ALA A 220 4.24 2.87 0.97
C ALA A 220 4.50 4.32 1.40
N ASN A 221 5.73 4.61 1.81
CA ASN A 221 6.18 5.93 2.24
C ASN A 221 6.02 7.00 1.14
N SER A 222 6.20 6.60 -0.11
CA SER A 222 6.17 7.52 -1.25
C SER A 222 4.82 7.61 -1.95
N GLY A 223 3.77 6.93 -1.48
CA GLY A 223 2.45 6.94 -2.14
C GLY A 223 2.45 6.22 -3.50
N VAL A 224 3.32 5.22 -3.64
CA VAL A 224 3.35 4.31 -4.79
C VAL A 224 2.35 3.17 -4.54
N ASN A 225 1.56 2.84 -5.55
CA ASN A 225 0.42 1.93 -5.43
C ASN A 225 0.83 0.45 -5.35
N GLN A 226 1.84 0.08 -6.14
CA GLN A 226 2.28 -1.30 -6.30
C GLN A 226 3.11 -1.81 -5.11
N ARG A 227 3.11 -3.12 -4.90
CA ARG A 227 3.99 -3.83 -3.96
C ARG A 227 4.73 -4.95 -4.68
N MET A 228 5.99 -5.12 -4.34
CA MET A 228 6.80 -6.25 -4.78
C MET A 228 6.39 -7.51 -4.04
N PHE A 229 6.25 -8.59 -4.79
CA PHE A 229 5.93 -9.91 -4.27
C PHE A 229 6.99 -10.91 -4.73
N LEU A 230 7.69 -11.51 -3.78
CA LEU A 230 8.76 -12.46 -4.09
C LEU A 230 8.14 -13.82 -4.43
N VAL A 231 8.15 -14.17 -5.72
CA VAL A 231 7.53 -15.40 -6.24
C VAL A 231 8.47 -16.60 -6.22
N HIS A 232 9.78 -16.35 -6.22
CA HIS A 232 10.77 -17.41 -6.13
C HIS A 232 12.14 -16.87 -5.67
N THR A 233 12.87 -17.70 -4.94
CA THR A 233 14.29 -17.48 -4.67
C THR A 233 15.05 -18.80 -4.75
N ALA A 234 16.26 -18.75 -5.28
CA ALA A 234 17.11 -19.92 -5.46
C ALA A 234 18.59 -19.55 -5.61
N GLU A 235 19.46 -20.47 -5.19
CA GLU A 235 20.86 -20.45 -5.57
C GLU A 235 21.01 -20.82 -7.05
N VAL A 236 21.70 -19.99 -7.82
CA VAL A 236 22.13 -20.35 -9.18
C VAL A 236 23.46 -21.08 -9.15
N THR A 237 23.64 -22.06 -10.02
CA THR A 237 24.94 -22.73 -10.19
C THR A 237 25.87 -21.88 -11.04
N TYR A 238 26.17 -20.68 -10.55
CA TYR A 238 26.93 -19.65 -11.24
C TYR A 238 28.04 -19.12 -10.34
N ASN A 239 29.25 -19.04 -10.88
CA ASN A 239 30.37 -18.42 -10.21
C ASN A 239 30.51 -16.98 -10.73
N GLU A 240 30.16 -16.01 -9.88
CA GLU A 240 30.29 -14.58 -10.21
C GLU A 240 31.71 -14.22 -10.68
N THR A 241 31.78 -13.27 -11.61
CA THR A 241 33.05 -12.88 -12.26
C THR A 241 33.70 -11.65 -11.64
N THR A 242 33.07 -11.10 -10.60
CA THR A 242 33.38 -9.81 -9.98
C THR A 242 33.05 -8.63 -10.92
N ASP A 243 32.97 -8.79 -12.24
CA ASP A 243 32.52 -7.75 -13.17
C ASP A 243 30.98 -7.74 -13.27
N GLY A 244 30.35 -6.74 -12.67
CA GLY A 244 28.88 -6.66 -12.61
C GLY A 244 28.22 -6.54 -13.98
N GLY A 245 28.90 -5.95 -14.98
CA GLY A 245 28.36 -5.85 -16.34
C GLY A 245 28.31 -7.20 -17.04
N THR A 246 29.32 -8.04 -16.82
CA THR A 246 29.38 -9.42 -17.30
C THR A 246 28.34 -10.29 -16.60
N ASP A 247 28.24 -10.19 -15.28
CA ASP A 247 27.26 -10.96 -14.50
C ASP A 247 25.81 -10.57 -14.88
N LEU A 248 25.53 -9.27 -15.06
CA LEU A 248 24.23 -8.78 -15.54
C LEU A 248 23.92 -9.23 -16.98
N GLY A 249 24.93 -9.20 -17.87
CA GLY A 249 24.79 -9.65 -19.25
C GLY A 249 24.43 -11.14 -19.35
N ARG A 250 25.11 -11.97 -18.55
CA ARG A 250 24.85 -13.42 -18.43
C ARG A 250 23.50 -13.75 -17.81
N LEU A 251 23.06 -12.93 -16.85
CA LEU A 251 21.74 -13.10 -16.25
C LEU A 251 20.61 -12.83 -17.26
N ARG A 252 20.84 -11.96 -18.24
CA ARG A 252 19.85 -11.54 -19.24
C ARG A 252 19.80 -12.46 -20.46
N ASP A 253 20.95 -12.93 -20.97
CA ASP A 253 21.02 -13.68 -22.23
C ASP A 253 20.62 -15.16 -22.03
N PRO A 254 19.53 -15.65 -22.63
CA PRO A 254 19.02 -17.00 -22.40
C PRO A 254 19.80 -18.11 -23.12
N GLY A 255 20.88 -17.78 -23.84
CA GLY A 255 21.60 -18.74 -24.69
C GLY A 255 23.11 -18.54 -24.73
N ASP A 256 23.68 -17.91 -23.71
CA ASP A 256 25.13 -17.71 -23.62
C ASP A 256 25.86 -18.84 -22.85
N GLY A 257 25.09 -19.78 -22.28
CA GLY A 257 25.59 -20.93 -21.54
C GLY A 257 25.75 -20.67 -20.04
N PHE A 258 25.29 -19.54 -19.52
CA PHE A 258 25.33 -19.18 -18.11
C PHE A 258 23.93 -18.86 -17.60
N MET A 259 23.50 -19.56 -16.55
CA MET A 259 22.19 -19.34 -15.90
C MET A 259 20.98 -19.48 -16.86
N ASP A 260 21.12 -20.07 -18.05
CA ASP A 260 20.04 -20.22 -19.03
C ASP A 260 18.76 -20.83 -18.43
N GLU A 261 18.89 -21.70 -17.41
CA GLU A 261 17.76 -22.33 -16.71
C GLU A 261 16.81 -21.33 -16.03
N ILE A 262 17.31 -20.16 -15.65
CA ILE A 262 16.55 -19.15 -14.89
C ILE A 262 15.41 -18.55 -15.71
N HIS A 263 15.52 -18.54 -17.04
CA HIS A 263 14.43 -18.10 -17.91
C HIS A 263 13.25 -19.07 -17.88
N GLY A 264 13.52 -20.36 -17.72
CA GLY A 264 12.49 -21.38 -17.46
C GLY A 264 11.81 -21.19 -16.11
N TRP A 265 12.59 -20.84 -15.07
CA TRP A 265 12.05 -20.52 -13.75
C TRP A 265 11.22 -19.23 -13.75
N ARG A 266 11.70 -18.18 -14.42
CA ARG A 266 10.98 -16.91 -14.58
C ARG A 266 9.59 -17.12 -15.17
N ASN A 267 9.47 -17.96 -16.20
CA ASN A 267 8.18 -18.36 -16.75
C ASN A 267 7.38 -19.20 -15.74
N THR A 268 7.99 -20.22 -15.14
CA THR A 268 7.32 -21.14 -14.19
C THR A 268 6.74 -20.43 -12.96
N TYR A 269 7.42 -19.40 -12.45
CA TYR A 269 7.02 -18.65 -11.26
C TYR A 269 6.39 -17.30 -11.59
N HIS A 270 6.22 -17.00 -12.88
CA HIS A 270 5.59 -15.78 -13.39
C HIS A 270 6.25 -14.49 -12.87
N ALA A 271 7.59 -14.46 -12.82
CA ALA A 271 8.31 -13.27 -12.37
C ALA A 271 8.41 -12.20 -13.46
N ASP A 272 7.94 -10.99 -13.15
CA ASP A 272 8.08 -9.81 -13.99
C ASP A 272 9.53 -9.34 -14.06
N PHE A 273 10.21 -9.31 -12.91
CA PHE A 273 11.62 -8.93 -12.81
C PHE A 273 12.46 -10.03 -12.19
N VAL A 274 13.74 -10.09 -12.58
CA VAL A 274 14.70 -11.02 -12.00
C VAL A 274 15.91 -10.25 -11.48
N ALA A 275 16.21 -10.42 -10.19
CA ALA A 275 17.37 -9.82 -9.55
C ALA A 275 18.35 -10.90 -9.11
N LEU A 276 19.66 -10.65 -9.26
CA LEU A 276 20.72 -11.53 -8.76
C LEU A 276 21.48 -10.84 -7.63
N ILE A 277 21.62 -11.53 -6.50
CA ILE A 277 22.51 -11.11 -5.41
C ILE A 277 23.87 -11.80 -5.56
N VAL A 278 24.92 -10.99 -5.71
CA VAL A 278 26.33 -11.41 -5.75
C VAL A 278 27.03 -10.98 -4.46
N GLU A 279 28.20 -11.54 -4.13
CA GLU A 279 28.91 -11.13 -2.90
C GLU A 279 29.42 -9.69 -3.02
N ASP A 280 30.18 -9.42 -4.07
CA ASP A 280 30.74 -8.12 -4.42
C ASP A 280 30.80 -7.93 -5.94
N MET A 281 30.98 -6.70 -6.39
CA MET A 281 31.21 -6.42 -7.81
C MET A 281 32.00 -5.13 -8.05
N ILE A 282 32.65 -5.10 -9.21
CA ILE A 282 33.27 -3.94 -9.83
C ILE A 282 32.60 -3.68 -11.18
N TYR A 283 32.62 -2.43 -11.61
CA TYR A 283 32.22 -2.03 -12.95
C TYR A 283 33.14 -0.91 -13.42
N GLN A 284 33.71 -1.05 -14.63
CA GLN A 284 34.67 -0.08 -15.17
C GLN A 284 35.82 0.26 -14.19
N SER A 285 36.35 -0.77 -13.50
CA SER A 285 37.46 -0.66 -12.53
C SER A 285 37.16 0.10 -11.22
N VAL A 286 35.89 0.36 -10.91
CA VAL A 286 35.45 0.88 -9.60
C VAL A 286 34.51 -0.10 -8.93
N ALA A 287 34.56 -0.19 -7.60
CA ALA A 287 33.54 -0.92 -6.85
C ALA A 287 32.18 -0.25 -7.06
N VAL A 288 31.13 -1.04 -7.27
CA VAL A 288 29.75 -0.54 -7.39
C VAL A 288 28.82 -1.43 -6.57
N CYS A 289 27.72 -0.86 -6.08
CA CYS A 289 26.76 -1.61 -5.29
C CYS A 289 25.72 -2.38 -6.13
N GLY A 290 25.54 -2.02 -7.39
CA GLY A 290 24.52 -2.60 -8.26
C GLY A 290 24.62 -2.13 -9.71
N LEU A 291 23.92 -2.87 -10.57
CA LEU A 291 23.69 -2.56 -11.98
C LEU A 291 22.33 -3.10 -12.40
N GLY A 292 21.54 -2.29 -13.08
CA GLY A 292 20.28 -2.69 -13.69
C GLY A 292 20.16 -2.19 -15.13
N TYR A 293 19.29 -2.86 -15.89
CA TYR A 293 18.79 -2.28 -17.13
C TYR A 293 17.62 -1.34 -16.85
N ARG A 294 17.42 -0.35 -17.72
CA ARG A 294 16.21 0.49 -17.73
C ARG A 294 15.56 0.55 -19.12
N PRO A 295 14.23 0.73 -19.21
CA PRO A 295 13.56 0.90 -20.50
C PRO A 295 13.89 2.25 -21.13
N ASN A 296 13.92 2.31 -22.46
CA ASN A 296 14.07 3.57 -23.20
C ASN A 296 12.75 4.38 -23.28
N ALA A 297 11.61 3.73 -23.07
CA ALA A 297 10.29 4.36 -23.01
C ALA A 297 9.42 3.60 -22.01
N LEU A 298 8.52 4.30 -21.32
CA LEU A 298 7.50 3.65 -20.49
C LEU A 298 6.52 2.86 -21.36
N ASN A 299 5.82 1.90 -20.76
CA ASN A 299 4.85 1.05 -21.45
C ASN A 299 5.43 0.23 -22.61
N ASP A 300 6.73 -0.05 -22.56
CA ASP A 300 7.39 -0.96 -23.49
C ASP A 300 7.32 -2.39 -22.97
N ALA A 301 6.39 -3.17 -23.53
CA ALA A 301 6.22 -4.58 -23.19
C ALA A 301 7.41 -5.45 -23.66
N SER A 302 8.23 -4.96 -24.60
CA SER A 302 9.41 -5.70 -25.05
C SER A 302 10.55 -5.68 -24.03
N PHE A 303 10.58 -4.66 -23.15
CA PHE A 303 11.59 -4.55 -22.09
C PHE A 303 11.61 -5.74 -21.12
N GLU A 304 10.61 -6.62 -21.15
CA GLU A 304 10.62 -7.89 -20.44
C GLU A 304 11.94 -8.67 -20.65
N TYR A 305 12.53 -8.63 -21.84
CA TYR A 305 13.80 -9.29 -22.14
C TYR A 305 14.99 -8.67 -21.38
N SER A 306 14.91 -7.39 -21.04
CA SER A 306 15.96 -6.67 -20.30
C SER A 306 15.61 -6.43 -18.84
N ALA A 307 14.47 -6.90 -18.32
CA ALA A 307 13.99 -6.69 -16.94
C ALA A 307 14.80 -7.47 -15.86
N PHE A 308 16.10 -7.16 -15.78
CA PHE A 308 17.12 -7.84 -14.97
C PHE A 308 18.00 -6.83 -14.21
N SER A 309 18.45 -7.22 -13.02
CA SER A 309 19.38 -6.45 -12.19
C SER A 309 20.33 -7.34 -11.39
N VAL A 310 21.47 -6.79 -10.99
CA VAL A 310 22.44 -7.42 -10.08
C VAL A 310 22.74 -6.46 -8.92
N THR A 311 22.80 -6.98 -7.70
CA THR A 311 23.09 -6.19 -6.49
C THR A 311 24.13 -6.90 -5.63
N ALA A 312 25.10 -6.14 -5.11
CA ALA A 312 26.08 -6.65 -4.17
C ALA A 312 25.40 -6.85 -2.80
N ARG A 313 25.58 -8.02 -2.19
CA ARG A 313 24.91 -8.42 -0.95
C ARG A 313 25.06 -7.39 0.16
N GLY A 314 26.28 -6.86 0.34
CA GLY A 314 26.58 -5.87 1.37
C GLY A 314 25.83 -4.54 1.21
N CYS A 315 25.28 -4.25 0.03
CA CYS A 315 24.54 -3.03 -0.29
C CYS A 315 23.02 -3.24 -0.45
N ALA A 316 22.56 -4.50 -0.50
CA ALA A 316 21.18 -4.84 -0.84
C ALA A 316 20.16 -4.19 0.10
N THR A 317 20.45 -4.23 1.41
CA THR A 317 19.64 -3.64 2.48
C THR A 317 20.40 -2.52 3.19
N GLY A 318 19.70 -1.61 3.86
CA GLY A 318 20.29 -0.45 4.56
C GLY A 318 20.85 0.66 3.67
N ASN A 319 21.49 0.32 2.54
CA ASN A 319 21.81 1.24 1.43
C ASN A 319 20.74 1.23 0.31
N TYR A 320 19.77 0.31 0.43
CA TYR A 320 18.61 0.13 -0.45
C TYR A 320 18.93 -0.11 -1.92
N THR A 321 20.10 -0.70 -2.21
CA THR A 321 20.51 -0.89 -3.60
C THR A 321 19.61 -1.88 -4.33
N PHE A 322 19.08 -2.90 -3.67
CA PHE A 322 18.13 -3.82 -4.32
C PHE A 322 16.90 -3.09 -4.89
N GLY A 323 16.23 -2.27 -4.05
CA GLY A 323 15.08 -1.48 -4.48
C GLY A 323 15.45 -0.40 -5.51
N HIS A 324 16.69 0.08 -5.48
CA HIS A 324 17.22 0.99 -6.49
C HIS A 324 17.34 0.31 -7.87
N GLU A 325 17.99 -0.84 -7.96
CA GLU A 325 18.21 -1.51 -9.25
C GLU A 325 16.90 -2.03 -9.86
N VAL A 326 15.97 -2.51 -9.04
CA VAL A 326 14.62 -2.84 -9.53
C VAL A 326 13.86 -1.58 -9.95
N GLY A 327 14.11 -0.44 -9.30
CA GLY A 327 13.63 0.87 -9.74
C GLY A 327 14.07 1.23 -11.16
N HIS A 328 15.33 0.95 -11.53
CA HIS A 328 15.77 1.09 -12.92
C HIS A 328 14.97 0.22 -13.88
N ASN A 329 14.76 -1.06 -13.53
CA ASN A 329 13.96 -1.95 -14.37
C ASN A 329 12.53 -1.42 -14.57
N MET A 330 12.00 -0.65 -13.62
CA MET A 330 10.66 -0.05 -13.69
C MET A 330 10.61 1.31 -14.41
N GLY A 331 11.76 1.84 -14.86
CA GLY A 331 11.83 3.10 -15.62
C GLY A 331 12.31 4.31 -14.83
N LEU A 332 13.02 4.12 -13.71
CA LEU A 332 13.56 5.23 -12.92
C LEU A 332 15.01 5.55 -13.29
N ASN A 333 15.37 6.82 -13.15
CA ASN A 333 16.71 7.40 -13.32
C ASN A 333 17.28 7.89 -12.00
N HIS A 334 18.59 8.15 -11.98
CA HIS A 334 19.21 8.82 -10.85
C HIS A 334 18.71 10.25 -10.67
N ASP A 335 19.15 10.97 -9.65
CA ASP A 335 18.90 12.42 -9.60
C ASP A 335 19.64 13.16 -10.72
N TRP A 336 19.13 14.35 -11.08
CA TRP A 336 19.65 15.17 -12.18
C TRP A 336 21.13 15.54 -12.10
N TYR A 337 21.72 15.59 -10.90
CA TYR A 337 23.15 15.88 -10.76
C TYR A 337 24.01 14.66 -11.12
N ALA A 338 23.48 13.46 -10.94
CA ALA A 338 24.13 12.19 -11.29
C ALA A 338 23.87 11.75 -12.73
N ASP A 339 22.67 12.00 -13.24
CA ASP A 339 22.23 11.57 -14.55
C ASP A 339 21.31 12.63 -15.17
N GLY A 340 21.68 13.13 -16.35
CA GLY A 340 20.90 14.10 -17.12
C GLY A 340 20.11 13.48 -18.26
N ASP A 341 20.02 12.15 -18.30
CA ASP A 341 19.32 11.42 -19.35
C ASP A 341 17.80 11.59 -19.22
N LEU A 342 17.17 12.00 -20.33
CA LEU A 342 15.71 12.21 -20.41
C LEU A 342 14.87 10.92 -20.48
N PRO A 343 15.30 9.84 -21.17
CA PRO A 343 14.53 8.60 -21.22
C PRO A 343 14.40 7.94 -19.84
N PRO A 344 13.26 7.29 -19.52
CA PRO A 344 12.09 7.14 -20.37
C PRO A 344 11.13 8.34 -20.35
N VAL A 345 11.17 9.17 -19.30
CA VAL A 345 10.44 10.45 -19.15
C VAL A 345 11.21 11.39 -18.21
N ASN A 346 11.06 12.70 -18.39
CA ASN A 346 11.82 13.73 -17.65
C ASN A 346 11.68 13.66 -16.13
N GLN A 347 10.53 13.24 -15.59
CA GLN A 347 10.32 13.16 -14.14
C GLN A 347 10.80 11.85 -13.50
N ALA A 348 11.43 10.95 -14.26
CA ALA A 348 11.91 9.66 -13.78
C ALA A 348 13.06 9.75 -12.75
N HIS A 349 13.49 10.94 -12.37
CA HIS A 349 14.69 11.16 -11.56
C HIS A 349 14.44 11.06 -10.06
N GLY A 350 15.45 10.57 -9.35
CA GLY A 350 15.58 10.70 -7.91
C GLY A 350 15.73 12.15 -7.45
N TYR A 351 15.79 12.37 -6.14
CA TYR A 351 15.91 13.69 -5.56
C TYR A 351 16.93 13.71 -4.41
N ALA A 352 17.85 14.67 -4.46
CA ALA A 352 18.84 14.91 -3.40
C ALA A 352 18.64 16.31 -2.83
N HIS A 353 18.63 16.40 -1.50
CA HIS A 353 18.42 17.62 -0.74
C HIS A 353 19.66 17.98 0.08
N PRO A 354 20.65 18.69 -0.51
CA PRO A 354 21.71 19.31 0.25
C PRO A 354 21.16 20.45 1.12
N SER A 355 21.62 20.53 2.38
CA SER A 355 21.34 21.63 3.31
C SER A 355 22.62 22.10 4.00
N PRO A 356 22.76 23.38 4.38
CA PRO A 356 23.81 23.82 5.29
C PRO A 356 23.76 23.11 6.65
N ASN A 357 22.57 22.71 7.10
CA ASN A 357 22.39 21.92 8.31
C ASN A 357 22.58 20.43 7.98
N SER A 358 23.56 19.77 8.61
CA SER A 358 23.85 18.36 8.36
C SER A 358 22.69 17.43 8.69
N ASN A 359 21.79 17.83 9.60
CA ASN A 359 20.65 17.01 10.02
C ASN A 359 19.46 17.08 9.04
N GLU A 360 19.53 17.97 8.04
CA GLU A 360 18.51 18.17 6.99
C GLU A 360 19.03 17.72 5.61
N ARG A 361 20.19 17.05 5.58
CA ARG A 361 20.78 16.49 4.37
C ARG A 361 20.23 15.08 4.13
N TRP A 362 19.45 14.92 3.08
CA TRP A 362 18.85 13.64 2.74
C TRP A 362 18.71 13.45 1.22
N ARG A 363 18.51 12.21 0.80
CA ARG A 363 18.33 11.83 -0.61
C ARG A 363 17.37 10.65 -0.74
N THR A 364 16.61 10.59 -1.83
CA THR A 364 15.69 9.47 -2.13
C THR A 364 16.45 8.23 -2.61
N VAL A 365 15.76 7.09 -2.71
CA VAL A 365 16.34 5.79 -3.11
C VAL A 365 17.13 5.90 -4.41
N MET A 366 16.59 6.62 -5.41
CA MET A 366 17.23 6.75 -6.73
C MET A 366 18.38 7.77 -6.78
N ALA A 367 18.59 8.58 -5.74
CA ALA A 367 19.57 9.66 -5.78
C ALA A 367 20.97 9.24 -5.31
N TYR A 368 22.01 9.84 -5.91
CA TYR A 368 23.42 9.70 -5.54
C TYR A 368 23.77 10.69 -4.42
N ASN A 369 24.94 10.48 -3.80
CA ASN A 369 25.43 11.40 -2.77
C ASN A 369 26.23 12.57 -3.36
N ASN A 370 26.55 12.51 -4.65
CA ASN A 370 27.42 13.45 -5.37
C ASN A 370 26.95 14.92 -5.28
N LEU A 371 25.65 15.22 -5.33
CA LEU A 371 25.13 16.58 -5.14
C LEU A 371 25.44 17.11 -3.74
N CYS A 372 25.26 16.27 -2.72
CA CYS A 372 25.54 16.62 -1.33
C CYS A 372 27.05 16.74 -1.07
N ALA A 373 27.86 15.89 -1.71
CA ALA A 373 29.32 15.96 -1.68
C ALA A 373 29.83 17.28 -2.28
N ALA A 374 29.28 17.66 -3.43
CA ALA A 374 29.59 18.94 -4.08
C ALA A 374 29.13 20.15 -3.24
N ASN A 375 28.16 19.98 -2.34
CA ASN A 375 27.71 20.97 -1.35
C ASN A 375 28.36 20.80 0.04
N GLY A 376 29.50 20.11 0.13
CA GLY A 376 30.31 20.05 1.36
C GLY A 376 29.78 19.09 2.43
N GLY A 377 29.16 17.96 2.03
CA GLY A 377 29.08 16.79 2.90
C GLY A 377 28.25 15.65 2.32
N SER A 378 27.37 15.04 3.12
CA SER A 378 26.65 13.85 2.67
C SER A 378 25.20 13.88 3.11
N CYS A 379 24.37 13.19 2.33
CA CYS A 379 22.95 13.01 2.54
C CYS A 379 22.65 11.58 2.98
N VAL A 380 21.85 11.46 4.05
CA VAL A 380 21.27 10.18 4.46
C VAL A 380 20.35 9.69 3.35
N ARG A 381 20.53 8.46 2.90
CA ARG A 381 19.60 7.87 1.93
C ARG A 381 18.36 7.42 2.69
N LEU A 382 17.22 7.96 2.30
CA LEU A 382 15.92 7.67 2.88
C LEU A 382 15.23 6.56 2.11
N LEU A 383 14.39 5.79 2.81
CA LEU A 383 13.57 4.75 2.21
C LEU A 383 12.31 5.37 1.58
N TYR A 384 12.52 6.26 0.62
CA TYR A 384 11.51 7.01 -0.11
C TYR A 384 11.97 7.16 -1.56
N PHE A 385 11.07 6.95 -2.51
CA PHE A 385 11.16 7.43 -3.89
C PHE A 385 10.71 8.89 -3.98
N SER A 386 11.17 9.62 -5.00
CA SER A 386 10.83 11.04 -5.16
C SER A 386 9.32 11.24 -5.39
N ASN A 387 8.74 12.21 -4.68
CA ASN A 387 7.34 12.58 -4.77
C ASN A 387 7.15 14.04 -4.33
N PRO A 388 6.71 14.94 -5.22
CA PRO A 388 6.53 16.37 -4.92
C PRO A 388 5.39 16.66 -3.94
N ASN A 389 4.47 15.70 -3.73
CA ASN A 389 3.33 15.84 -2.82
C ASN A 389 3.63 15.34 -1.39
N GLN A 390 4.83 14.82 -1.15
CA GLN A 390 5.30 14.38 0.17
C GLN A 390 6.38 15.33 0.66
N THR A 391 6.50 15.46 1.99
CA THR A 391 7.54 16.29 2.60
C THR A 391 8.35 15.51 3.62
N TYR A 392 9.63 15.82 3.69
CA TYR A 392 10.53 15.38 4.75
C TYR A 392 11.05 16.62 5.47
N THR A 393 10.83 16.69 6.78
CA THR A 393 11.16 17.89 7.60
C THR A 393 10.56 19.20 7.07
N GLY A 394 9.47 19.14 6.31
CA GLY A 394 8.80 20.29 5.70
C GLY A 394 9.25 20.62 4.26
N ASP A 395 10.32 19.99 3.77
CA ASP A 395 10.82 20.16 2.41
C ASP A 395 10.21 19.10 1.47
N PRO A 396 9.75 19.47 0.26
CA PRO A 396 9.22 18.51 -0.71
C PRO A 396 10.23 17.44 -1.10
N MET A 397 9.78 16.19 -1.22
CA MET A 397 10.62 15.04 -1.59
C MET A 397 10.78 14.85 -3.10
N GLY A 398 10.61 15.91 -3.88
CA GLY A 398 10.65 15.85 -5.34
C GLY A 398 10.16 17.15 -5.98
N VAL A 399 10.09 17.14 -7.30
CA VAL A 399 9.62 18.26 -8.12
C VAL A 399 8.61 17.73 -9.13
N ALA A 400 7.47 18.42 -9.26
CA ALA A 400 6.41 18.00 -10.17
C ALA A 400 6.88 18.02 -11.63
N ALA A 401 6.40 17.05 -12.40
CA ALA A 401 6.67 16.98 -13.84
C ALA A 401 6.24 18.26 -14.57
N GLY A 402 7.02 18.66 -15.58
CA GLY A 402 6.79 19.86 -16.38
C GLY A 402 7.27 21.15 -15.73
N THR A 403 8.11 21.07 -14.69
CA THR A 403 8.70 22.25 -14.03
C THR A 403 10.00 22.66 -14.71
N ALA A 404 10.98 21.75 -14.80
CA ALA A 404 12.25 21.96 -15.50
C ALA A 404 12.92 20.63 -15.90
N ASP A 405 13.43 20.57 -17.12
CA ASP A 405 14.01 19.37 -17.75
C ASP A 405 15.35 19.64 -18.45
N ASP A 406 15.95 20.82 -18.24
CA ASP A 406 17.21 21.25 -18.84
C ASP A 406 18.42 21.13 -17.88
N CYS A 407 18.23 20.43 -16.76
CA CYS A 407 19.32 20.08 -15.85
C CYS A 407 20.36 19.18 -16.53
N LEU A 408 21.64 19.43 -16.22
CA LEU A 408 22.76 18.68 -16.76
C LEU A 408 23.51 17.97 -15.64
N ALA A 409 23.90 16.71 -15.88
CA ALA A 409 24.74 15.95 -14.96
C ALA A 409 26.01 16.74 -14.58
N GLY A 410 26.32 16.77 -13.28
CA GLY A 410 27.45 17.51 -12.71
C GLY A 410 27.31 19.04 -12.69
N SER A 411 26.20 19.61 -13.19
CA SER A 411 25.97 21.06 -13.18
C SER A 411 25.18 21.51 -11.95
N MET A 412 25.55 22.67 -11.39
CA MET A 412 24.77 23.37 -10.35
C MET A 412 23.84 24.44 -10.95
N SER A 413 23.79 24.57 -12.28
CA SER A 413 22.98 25.55 -13.00
C SER A 413 22.30 24.90 -14.21
N PRO A 414 20.96 24.92 -14.30
CA PRO A 414 20.02 25.33 -13.24
C PRO A 414 20.19 24.48 -11.97
N ASP A 415 19.63 24.94 -10.85
CA ASP A 415 19.71 24.21 -9.58
C ASP A 415 19.10 22.81 -9.75
N PRO A 416 19.84 21.71 -9.55
CA PRO A 416 19.32 20.35 -9.71
C PRO A 416 18.06 20.07 -8.89
N ARG A 417 17.86 20.79 -7.78
CA ARG A 417 16.69 20.67 -6.90
C ARG A 417 15.41 21.27 -7.49
N SER A 418 15.51 21.95 -8.63
CA SER A 418 14.38 22.58 -9.32
C SER A 418 13.90 21.78 -10.55
N CYS A 419 14.59 20.69 -10.90
CA CYS A 419 14.26 19.86 -12.05
C CYS A 419 13.39 18.67 -11.67
N ASP A 420 12.57 18.24 -12.63
CA ASP A 420 11.50 17.26 -12.49
C ASP A 420 11.97 15.98 -11.79
N ALA A 421 11.34 15.62 -10.67
CA ALA A 421 11.71 14.46 -9.87
C ALA A 421 10.48 13.89 -9.18
N ASP A 422 9.80 12.96 -9.85
CA ASP A 422 8.57 12.34 -9.40
C ASP A 422 8.54 10.86 -9.79
N ASN A 423 9.40 10.07 -9.16
CA ASN A 423 9.41 8.62 -9.29
C ASN A 423 8.03 8.01 -8.97
N ARG A 424 7.27 8.63 -8.06
CA ARG A 424 5.93 8.14 -7.71
C ARG A 424 4.99 8.09 -8.91
N SER A 425 4.94 9.14 -9.74
CA SER A 425 4.06 9.13 -10.91
C SER A 425 4.53 8.09 -11.92
N VAL A 426 5.83 8.01 -12.19
CA VAL A 426 6.39 7.01 -13.11
C VAL A 426 6.08 5.58 -12.69
N LEU A 427 6.28 5.24 -11.41
CA LEU A 427 5.97 3.90 -10.89
C LEU A 427 4.48 3.59 -10.99
N ASN A 428 3.60 4.54 -10.65
CA ASN A 428 2.16 4.32 -10.71
C ASN A 428 1.63 4.21 -12.15
N ASP A 429 2.13 5.04 -13.06
CA ASP A 429 1.66 5.09 -14.45
C ASP A 429 2.14 3.87 -15.26
N ASN A 430 3.30 3.30 -14.90
CA ASN A 430 3.90 2.14 -15.57
C ASN A 430 3.60 0.80 -14.86
N ALA A 431 2.89 0.83 -13.72
CA ALA A 431 2.62 -0.34 -12.88
C ALA A 431 1.98 -1.51 -13.65
N LEU A 432 0.96 -1.22 -14.46
CA LEU A 432 0.25 -2.23 -15.26
C LEU A 432 1.15 -2.89 -16.32
N ASN A 433 2.05 -2.13 -16.95
CA ASN A 433 2.96 -2.70 -17.93
C ASN A 433 4.00 -3.60 -17.25
N ASN A 434 4.51 -3.17 -16.10
CA ASN A 434 5.49 -3.91 -15.32
C ASN A 434 4.91 -5.21 -14.75
N ALA A 435 3.67 -5.21 -14.27
CA ALA A 435 2.98 -6.38 -13.71
C ALA A 435 2.51 -7.42 -14.75
N GLN A 436 2.79 -7.18 -16.04
CA GLN A 436 2.29 -8.03 -17.13
C GLN A 436 3.41 -8.68 -17.94
N TYR A 437 4.67 -8.55 -17.50
CA TYR A 437 5.77 -9.25 -18.16
C TYR A 437 5.58 -10.75 -18.06
N ARG A 438 5.06 -11.29 -16.94
CA ARG A 438 4.59 -12.67 -16.85
C ARG A 438 3.24 -12.74 -16.13
N ARG A 439 2.27 -13.46 -16.71
CA ARG A 439 0.92 -13.53 -16.15
C ARG A 439 0.81 -14.59 -15.07
N SER A 440 0.42 -14.17 -13.88
CA SER A 440 0.25 -15.03 -12.69
C SER A 440 -1.22 -15.43 -12.41
N ALA A 441 -2.17 -15.10 -13.31
CA ALA A 441 -3.59 -15.46 -13.15
C ALA A 441 -3.97 -16.80 -13.79
N ALA A 442 -4.59 -17.67 -13.00
CA ALA A 442 -5.20 -18.94 -13.40
C ALA A 442 -6.73 -18.85 -13.34
N THR A 443 -7.40 -19.17 -14.45
CA THR A 443 -8.86 -19.10 -14.56
C THR A 443 -9.49 -20.48 -14.51
N TRP A 444 -10.50 -20.64 -13.65
CA TRP A 444 -11.28 -21.86 -13.55
C TRP A 444 -12.16 -22.06 -14.79
N THR A 445 -12.04 -23.24 -15.40
CA THR A 445 -12.84 -23.66 -16.55
C THR A 445 -13.90 -24.69 -16.17
N GLY A 446 -13.62 -25.56 -15.18
CA GLY A 446 -14.53 -26.66 -14.79
C GLY A 446 -14.81 -27.66 -15.92
N THR A 447 -13.91 -27.80 -16.90
CA THR A 447 -14.11 -28.61 -18.12
C THR A 447 -13.94 -30.12 -17.90
N ALA A 448 -13.18 -30.55 -16.90
CA ALA A 448 -13.02 -31.96 -16.56
C ALA A 448 -14.04 -32.40 -15.50
N ASP A 449 -14.07 -31.72 -14.36
CA ASP A 449 -14.92 -32.04 -13.21
C ASP A 449 -15.06 -30.82 -12.28
N THR A 450 -15.48 -31.01 -11.02
CA THR A 450 -15.57 -29.95 -10.00
C THR A 450 -14.37 -29.88 -9.07
N ASN A 451 -13.40 -30.79 -9.15
CA ASN A 451 -12.30 -30.87 -8.19
C ASN A 451 -11.31 -29.71 -8.39
N TRP A 452 -11.15 -28.86 -7.37
CA TRP A 452 -10.18 -27.75 -7.36
C TRP A 452 -8.77 -28.20 -7.76
N HIS A 453 -8.34 -29.38 -7.30
CA HIS A 453 -6.99 -29.90 -7.49
C HIS A 453 -6.79 -30.61 -8.83
N ASN A 454 -7.79 -30.67 -9.71
CA ASN A 454 -7.60 -31.20 -11.06
C ASN A 454 -7.04 -30.09 -11.97
N PRO A 455 -5.78 -30.19 -12.44
CA PRO A 455 -5.18 -29.14 -13.27
C PRO A 455 -5.92 -28.93 -14.59
N ALA A 456 -6.65 -29.92 -15.10
CA ALA A 456 -7.45 -29.77 -16.32
C ALA A 456 -8.63 -28.78 -16.16
N ASN A 457 -9.00 -28.41 -14.93
CA ASN A 457 -10.01 -27.41 -14.67
C ASN A 457 -9.45 -25.98 -14.61
N TRP A 458 -8.14 -25.77 -14.70
CA TRP A 458 -7.51 -24.46 -14.61
C TRP A 458 -6.73 -24.16 -15.88
N VAL A 459 -6.86 -22.94 -16.41
CA VAL A 459 -6.05 -22.47 -17.54
C VAL A 459 -5.30 -21.22 -17.12
N MET A 460 -4.01 -21.21 -17.42
CA MET A 460 -3.07 -20.13 -17.13
C MET A 460 -2.25 -19.81 -18.39
N GLN A 461 -1.79 -18.57 -18.54
CA GLN A 461 -0.93 -18.18 -19.67
C GLN A 461 0.53 -18.20 -19.22
N ASP A 462 1.33 -19.13 -19.73
CA ASP A 462 2.75 -19.28 -19.40
C ASP A 462 3.63 -18.70 -20.52
N GLY A 463 4.83 -18.24 -20.16
CA GLY A 463 5.80 -17.63 -21.08
C GLY A 463 5.80 -16.11 -21.10
N ALA A 464 6.64 -15.55 -21.98
CA ALA A 464 6.79 -14.11 -22.15
C ALA A 464 5.55 -13.44 -22.74
N TYR A 465 5.39 -12.13 -22.51
CA TYR A 465 4.27 -11.32 -23.02
C TYR A 465 3.96 -11.57 -24.51
N ASN A 466 4.99 -11.70 -25.35
CA ASN A 466 4.86 -11.93 -26.80
C ASN A 466 4.84 -13.41 -27.23
N GLY A 467 4.88 -14.35 -26.29
CA GLY A 467 5.00 -15.79 -26.52
C GLY A 467 4.10 -16.64 -25.61
N LEU A 468 3.02 -16.06 -25.08
CA LEU A 468 2.11 -16.73 -24.14
C LEU A 468 1.51 -18.01 -24.72
N SER A 469 1.51 -19.07 -23.90
CA SER A 469 0.90 -20.36 -24.22
C SER A 469 0.00 -20.83 -23.07
N PRO A 470 -1.22 -21.33 -23.35
CA PRO A 470 -2.09 -21.83 -22.31
C PRO A 470 -1.54 -23.12 -21.71
N VAL A 471 -1.49 -23.19 -20.38
CA VAL A 471 -1.12 -24.38 -19.61
C VAL A 471 -2.18 -24.73 -18.59
N ASN A 472 -2.33 -26.02 -18.32
CA ASN A 472 -3.24 -26.54 -17.31
C ASN A 472 -2.49 -26.73 -15.98
N ARG A 473 -2.76 -25.87 -15.00
CA ARG A 473 -2.04 -25.84 -13.72
C ARG A 473 -2.97 -25.41 -12.58
N VAL A 474 -2.94 -26.14 -11.48
CA VAL A 474 -3.63 -25.71 -10.24
C VAL A 474 -2.91 -24.47 -9.69
N PRO A 475 -3.65 -23.39 -9.33
CA PRO A 475 -3.06 -22.19 -8.75
C PRO A 475 -2.26 -22.52 -7.47
N ARG A 476 -1.10 -21.89 -7.31
CA ARG A 476 -0.24 -21.96 -6.12
C ARG A 476 -0.40 -20.69 -5.29
N THR A 477 0.27 -20.64 -4.13
CA THR A 477 0.29 -19.45 -3.25
C THR A 477 0.84 -18.16 -3.89
N ILE A 478 1.42 -18.26 -5.07
CA ILE A 478 1.99 -17.15 -5.86
C ILE A 478 1.14 -16.83 -7.10
N ASP A 479 0.09 -17.60 -7.36
CA ASP A 479 -0.77 -17.43 -8.52
C ASP A 479 -2.13 -16.88 -8.06
N ASP A 480 -2.73 -16.03 -8.88
CA ASP A 480 -4.09 -15.56 -8.68
C ASP A 480 -5.08 -16.60 -9.21
N ALA A 481 -6.16 -16.82 -8.48
CA ALA A 481 -7.22 -17.73 -8.87
C ALA A 481 -8.49 -16.95 -9.21
N ILE A 482 -9.02 -17.15 -10.42
CA ILE A 482 -10.26 -16.53 -10.88
C ILE A 482 -11.32 -17.61 -11.07
N VAL A 483 -12.44 -17.50 -10.33
CA VAL A 483 -13.64 -18.31 -10.54
C VAL A 483 -14.65 -17.47 -11.32
N PRO A 484 -14.84 -17.72 -12.62
CA PRO A 484 -15.64 -16.85 -13.46
C PRO A 484 -17.15 -17.07 -13.27
N ALA A 485 -17.94 -16.04 -13.59
CA ALA A 485 -19.41 -16.08 -13.52
C ALA A 485 -20.02 -17.17 -14.43
N SER A 486 -19.32 -17.56 -15.49
CA SER A 486 -19.74 -18.58 -16.44
C SER A 486 -18.55 -19.44 -16.88
N PRO A 487 -18.16 -20.46 -16.07
CA PRO A 487 -17.06 -21.35 -16.42
C PRO A 487 -17.34 -22.08 -17.73
N THR A 488 -16.31 -22.24 -18.58
CA THR A 488 -16.42 -22.90 -19.90
C THR A 488 -17.06 -24.29 -19.84
N GLY A 489 -16.78 -25.07 -18.79
CA GLY A 489 -17.35 -26.39 -18.55
C GLY A 489 -18.67 -26.40 -17.77
N GLY A 490 -19.24 -25.23 -17.46
CA GLY A 490 -20.52 -25.07 -16.77
C GLY A 490 -20.55 -25.57 -15.31
N ARG A 491 -19.39 -25.83 -14.71
CA ARG A 491 -19.24 -26.39 -13.36
C ARG A 491 -18.39 -25.47 -12.51
N PHE A 492 -18.83 -25.27 -11.27
CA PHE A 492 -18.11 -24.50 -10.26
C PHE A 492 -17.17 -25.38 -9.44
N PRO A 493 -16.08 -24.79 -8.88
CA PRO A 493 -15.10 -25.54 -8.12
C PRO A 493 -15.63 -26.03 -6.77
N VAL A 494 -15.15 -27.21 -6.38
CA VAL A 494 -15.29 -27.84 -5.07
C VAL A 494 -13.89 -28.04 -4.51
N LEU A 495 -13.59 -27.35 -3.40
CA LEU A 495 -12.37 -27.54 -2.63
C LEU A 495 -12.60 -28.60 -1.56
N GLY A 496 -11.94 -29.75 -1.73
CA GLY A 496 -12.05 -30.91 -0.83
C GLY A 496 -10.98 -31.00 0.26
N THR A 497 -9.84 -30.33 0.04
CA THR A 497 -8.60 -30.41 0.84
C THR A 497 -7.89 -29.06 0.81
N VAL A 498 -6.69 -28.96 1.40
CA VAL A 498 -5.95 -27.69 1.51
C VAL A 498 -5.56 -27.15 0.14
N ALA A 499 -5.76 -25.85 -0.08
CA ALA A 499 -5.21 -25.09 -1.20
C ALA A 499 -4.73 -23.72 -0.73
N SER A 500 -3.78 -23.15 -1.49
CA SER A 500 -3.25 -21.82 -1.21
C SER A 500 -3.16 -21.03 -2.51
N VAL A 501 -3.52 -19.75 -2.47
CA VAL A 501 -3.50 -18.83 -3.61
C VAL A 501 -2.94 -17.47 -3.19
N ARG A 502 -2.49 -16.67 -4.16
CA ARG A 502 -2.14 -15.27 -3.90
C ARG A 502 -3.39 -14.44 -3.68
N ASN A 503 -4.12 -14.21 -4.77
CA ASN A 503 -5.43 -13.60 -4.76
C ASN A 503 -6.51 -14.60 -5.17
N LEU A 504 -7.72 -14.45 -4.64
CA LEU A 504 -8.90 -15.18 -5.09
C LEU A 504 -9.98 -14.19 -5.52
N HIS A 505 -10.35 -14.25 -6.79
CA HIS A 505 -11.49 -13.51 -7.33
C HIS A 505 -12.64 -14.47 -7.68
N ILE A 506 -13.74 -14.38 -6.94
CA ILE A 506 -15.00 -15.06 -7.25
C ILE A 506 -15.94 -14.03 -7.89
N GLN A 507 -16.18 -14.18 -9.18
CA GLN A 507 -17.00 -13.23 -9.95
C GLN A 507 -18.50 -13.31 -9.58
N PRO A 508 -19.31 -12.31 -9.99
CA PRO A 508 -20.74 -12.31 -9.71
C PRO A 508 -21.43 -13.57 -10.20
N ASN A 509 -22.33 -14.13 -9.38
CA ASN A 509 -23.04 -15.40 -9.62
C ASN A 509 -22.15 -16.65 -9.70
N ALA A 510 -20.83 -16.54 -9.47
CA ALA A 510 -19.97 -17.70 -9.32
C ALA A 510 -20.11 -18.31 -7.93
N VAL A 511 -19.83 -19.61 -7.81
CA VAL A 511 -19.87 -20.33 -6.54
C VAL A 511 -18.55 -21.04 -6.31
N LEU A 512 -18.02 -20.98 -5.10
CA LEU A 512 -16.97 -21.87 -4.61
C LEU A 512 -17.55 -22.75 -3.50
N TYR A 513 -17.55 -24.07 -3.70
CA TYR A 513 -17.98 -25.01 -2.68
C TYR A 513 -16.78 -25.45 -1.84
N LEU A 514 -16.92 -25.39 -0.52
CA LEU A 514 -15.96 -25.96 0.42
C LEU A 514 -16.55 -27.27 0.96
N SER A 515 -15.82 -28.39 0.85
CA SER A 515 -16.23 -29.71 1.34
C SER A 515 -15.06 -30.48 1.97
N GLY A 516 -15.32 -31.42 2.88
CA GLY A 516 -14.23 -32.17 3.54
C GLY A 516 -13.55 -31.40 4.67
N ASN A 517 -12.25 -31.62 4.89
CA ASN A 517 -11.52 -31.19 6.11
C ASN A 517 -10.26 -30.32 5.81
N GLY A 518 -10.21 -29.60 4.68
CA GLY A 518 -9.10 -28.72 4.28
C GLY A 518 -9.11 -27.28 4.81
N SER A 519 -8.32 -26.40 4.18
CA SER A 519 -8.33 -24.94 4.37
C SER A 519 -8.04 -24.27 3.04
N LEU A 520 -8.53 -23.04 2.85
CA LEU A 520 -8.11 -22.19 1.73
C LEU A 520 -7.31 -21.02 2.30
N ASP A 521 -6.01 -21.03 2.04
CA ASP A 521 -5.10 -19.97 2.47
C ASP A 521 -4.94 -18.94 1.34
N ILE A 522 -5.28 -17.68 1.62
CA ILE A 522 -5.19 -16.56 0.67
C ILE A 522 -4.12 -15.61 1.22
N SER A 523 -3.05 -15.42 0.46
CA SER A 523 -1.88 -14.68 0.97
C SER A 523 -1.92 -13.17 0.73
N GLN A 524 -2.84 -12.69 -0.09
CA GLN A 524 -3.09 -11.26 -0.30
C GLN A 524 -4.58 -10.94 -0.20
N GLU A 525 -5.32 -11.03 -1.31
CA GLU A 525 -6.70 -10.51 -1.38
C GLU A 525 -7.75 -11.59 -1.74
N LEU A 526 -8.90 -11.51 -1.05
CA LEU A 526 -10.13 -12.19 -1.44
C LEU A 526 -11.13 -11.17 -1.98
N ARG A 527 -11.36 -11.17 -3.29
CA ARG A 527 -12.44 -10.43 -3.95
C ARG A 527 -13.61 -11.37 -4.22
N ASN A 528 -14.61 -11.36 -3.34
CA ASN A 528 -15.77 -12.24 -3.46
C ASN A 528 -17.04 -11.46 -3.84
N GLU A 529 -17.38 -11.47 -5.12
CA GLU A 529 -18.62 -10.92 -5.68
C GLU A 529 -19.68 -12.02 -5.92
N GLY A 530 -19.33 -13.28 -5.65
CA GLY A 530 -20.19 -14.45 -5.79
C GLY A 530 -20.56 -15.07 -4.43
N GLN A 531 -20.51 -16.40 -4.35
CA GLN A 531 -20.85 -17.14 -3.13
C GLN A 531 -19.76 -18.15 -2.75
N ILE A 532 -19.40 -18.19 -1.48
CA ILE A 532 -18.65 -19.30 -0.88
C ILE A 532 -19.64 -20.12 -0.07
N ILE A 533 -19.87 -21.38 -0.46
CA ILE A 533 -20.80 -22.28 0.22
C ILE A 533 -19.99 -23.31 0.99
N ASN A 534 -20.08 -23.24 2.31
CA ASN A 534 -19.42 -24.18 3.20
C ASN A 534 -20.32 -25.39 3.48
N LEU A 535 -19.93 -26.57 2.99
CA LEU A 535 -20.68 -27.81 3.17
C LEU A 535 -20.15 -28.65 4.34
N ALA A 536 -19.06 -28.24 4.99
CA ALA A 536 -18.33 -29.04 5.98
C ALA A 536 -17.58 -28.24 7.06
N ASP A 537 -17.97 -26.99 7.33
CA ASP A 537 -17.36 -26.08 8.32
C ASP A 537 -15.84 -25.81 8.13
N LEU A 538 -15.42 -25.64 6.87
CA LEU A 538 -14.04 -25.30 6.50
C LEU A 538 -13.66 -23.84 6.78
N GLU A 539 -12.41 -23.62 7.22
CA GLU A 539 -11.86 -22.28 7.43
C GLU A 539 -11.24 -21.71 6.14
N VAL A 540 -11.66 -20.50 5.78
CA VAL A 540 -10.94 -19.64 4.82
C VAL A 540 -10.02 -18.75 5.64
N ARG A 541 -8.72 -18.79 5.36
CA ARG A 541 -7.70 -18.04 6.11
C ARG A 541 -7.01 -17.05 5.18
N ALA A 542 -7.25 -15.76 5.37
CA ALA A 542 -6.52 -14.70 4.67
C ALA A 542 -5.42 -14.15 5.59
N TYR A 543 -4.18 -14.08 5.11
CA TYR A 543 -3.04 -13.62 5.89
C TYR A 543 -2.52 -12.30 5.29
N LEU A 544 -2.52 -11.22 6.09
CA LEU A 544 -2.14 -9.80 5.85
C LEU A 544 -3.34 -8.86 6.04
N PRO A 545 -3.15 -7.55 6.37
CA PRO A 545 -4.27 -6.71 6.76
C PRO A 545 -5.24 -6.72 5.59
N PHE A 546 -6.43 -7.21 5.91
CA PHE A 546 -7.55 -7.41 5.02
C PHE A 546 -7.87 -6.08 4.33
N VAL A 547 -7.21 -5.79 3.21
CA VAL A 547 -7.77 -4.89 2.23
C VAL A 547 -8.64 -5.79 1.37
N VAL A 548 -9.88 -5.99 1.79
CA VAL A 548 -10.93 -6.18 0.80
C VAL A 548 -10.93 -4.87 0.03
N ARG A 549 -10.29 -4.84 -1.14
CA ARG A 549 -10.50 -3.73 -2.06
C ARG A 549 -11.86 -3.97 -2.68
N GLU A 550 -12.89 -3.52 -1.96
CA GLU A 550 -13.93 -2.82 -2.71
C GLU A 550 -13.18 -1.69 -3.43
N SER A 551 -13.22 -1.74 -4.77
CA SER A 551 -12.58 -0.78 -5.68
C SER A 551 -12.48 0.60 -5.04
N THR A 552 -11.29 1.21 -5.00
CA THR A 552 -11.09 2.58 -4.49
C THR A 552 -12.31 3.42 -4.84
N PRO A 553 -13.16 3.78 -3.86
CA PRO A 553 -14.46 4.31 -4.22
C PRO A 553 -14.24 5.60 -5.00
N PRO A 554 -14.99 5.82 -6.09
CA PRO A 554 -14.85 7.00 -6.93
C PRO A 554 -14.77 8.26 -6.08
N ALA A 555 -14.11 9.32 -6.58
CA ALA A 555 -14.17 10.58 -5.88
C ALA A 555 -15.66 10.99 -5.76
N PRO A 556 -16.08 11.58 -4.63
CA PRO A 556 -17.48 11.91 -4.43
C PRO A 556 -18.04 12.73 -5.60
N ALA A 557 -19.15 12.25 -6.18
CA ALA A 557 -19.86 12.74 -7.38
C ALA A 557 -19.37 12.29 -8.77
N ASP A 558 -18.34 11.46 -8.90
CA ASP A 558 -17.87 10.99 -10.22
C ASP A 558 -18.84 10.00 -10.87
N CYS A 559 -19.24 8.98 -10.11
CA CYS A 559 -20.21 7.96 -10.50
C CYS A 559 -20.72 7.22 -9.26
N LEU A 560 -21.80 6.45 -9.41
CA LEU A 560 -22.31 5.56 -8.36
C LEU A 560 -21.51 4.26 -8.35
N THR A 561 -21.17 3.75 -7.17
CA THR A 561 -20.71 2.36 -7.04
C THR A 561 -21.83 1.39 -7.41
N ALA A 562 -21.51 0.12 -7.63
CA ALA A 562 -22.52 -0.91 -7.91
C ALA A 562 -23.57 -1.00 -6.79
N GLU A 563 -23.14 -0.95 -5.52
CA GLU A 563 -24.02 -1.03 -4.36
C GLU A 563 -24.90 0.23 -4.22
N GLU A 564 -24.36 1.42 -4.46
CA GLU A 564 -25.13 2.67 -4.46
C GLU A 564 -26.17 2.71 -5.59
N ALA A 565 -25.79 2.27 -6.79
CA ALA A 565 -26.70 2.15 -7.92
C ALA A 565 -27.81 1.13 -7.63
N GLN A 566 -27.46 -0.02 -7.04
CA GLN A 566 -28.42 -1.02 -6.61
C GLN A 566 -29.38 -0.48 -5.56
N LEU A 567 -28.91 0.30 -4.59
CA LEU A 567 -29.76 0.93 -3.57
C LEU A 567 -30.82 1.83 -4.20
N GLY A 568 -30.42 2.71 -5.13
CA GLY A 568 -31.36 3.58 -5.85
C GLY A 568 -32.36 2.79 -6.70
N GLN A 569 -31.92 1.71 -7.35
CA GLN A 569 -32.79 0.82 -8.13
C GLN A 569 -33.81 0.07 -7.26
N LEU A 570 -33.37 -0.44 -6.10
CA LEU A 570 -34.23 -1.12 -5.14
C LEU A 570 -35.29 -0.18 -4.56
N ILE A 571 -34.92 1.06 -4.22
CA ILE A 571 -35.86 2.10 -3.78
C ILE A 571 -36.90 2.38 -4.87
N ASN A 572 -36.46 2.57 -6.12
CA ASN A 572 -37.38 2.85 -7.23
C ASN A 572 -38.29 1.66 -7.56
N SER A 573 -37.79 0.43 -7.42
CA SER A 573 -38.61 -0.79 -7.54
C SER A 573 -39.63 -0.89 -6.41
N TYR A 574 -39.25 -0.57 -5.19
CA TYR A 574 -40.18 -0.53 -4.05
C TYR A 574 -41.26 0.55 -4.22
N ARG A 575 -40.89 1.73 -4.71
CA ARG A 575 -41.85 2.79 -5.07
C ARG A 575 -42.81 2.36 -6.18
N ALA A 576 -42.29 1.74 -7.24
CA ALA A 576 -43.11 1.23 -8.34
C ALA A 576 -44.13 0.17 -7.86
N ASN A 577 -43.71 -0.73 -6.95
CA ASN A 577 -44.60 -1.72 -6.33
C ASN A 577 -45.71 -1.09 -5.47
N ASN A 578 -45.54 0.17 -5.05
CA ASN A 578 -46.54 0.95 -4.32
C ASN A 578 -47.26 1.98 -5.23
N GLY A 579 -47.12 1.88 -6.55
CA GLY A 579 -47.83 2.75 -7.50
C GLY A 579 -47.27 4.18 -7.61
N LEU A 580 -46.03 4.40 -7.18
CA LEU A 580 -45.37 5.71 -7.21
C LEU A 580 -44.35 5.79 -8.35
N PRO A 581 -44.11 6.99 -8.92
CA PRO A 581 -43.08 7.19 -9.93
C PRO A 581 -41.67 7.02 -9.35
N ALA A 582 -40.73 6.63 -10.22
CA ALA A 582 -39.32 6.56 -9.90
C ALA A 582 -38.76 7.96 -9.60
N VAL A 583 -37.84 8.05 -8.64
CA VAL A 583 -37.07 9.25 -8.34
C VAL A 583 -35.80 9.25 -9.19
N PRO A 584 -35.51 10.33 -9.95
CA PRO A 584 -34.27 10.46 -10.70
C PRO A 584 -33.02 10.47 -9.81
N PHE A 585 -31.91 9.92 -10.30
CA PHE A 585 -30.62 10.01 -9.61
C PHE A 585 -30.01 11.40 -9.84
N SER A 586 -29.50 12.03 -8.77
CA SER A 586 -28.95 13.38 -8.74
C SER A 586 -27.47 13.35 -8.41
N ALA A 587 -26.63 13.95 -9.26
CA ALA A 587 -25.19 14.03 -9.05
C ALA A 587 -24.84 14.84 -7.78
N SER A 588 -25.51 15.97 -7.58
CA SER A 588 -25.32 16.85 -6.41
C SER A 588 -25.70 16.16 -5.11
N LEU A 589 -26.87 15.51 -5.05
CA LEU A 589 -27.29 14.79 -3.83
C LEU A 589 -26.43 13.56 -3.58
N THR A 590 -25.89 12.92 -4.63
CA THR A 590 -24.97 11.78 -4.50
C THR A 590 -23.65 12.24 -3.90
N LYS A 591 -23.12 13.39 -4.32
CA LYS A 591 -21.94 14.01 -3.69
C LYS A 591 -22.13 14.19 -2.19
N VAL A 592 -23.28 14.74 -1.79
CA VAL A 592 -23.63 14.97 -0.38
C VAL A 592 -23.67 13.66 0.38
N ALA A 593 -24.38 12.66 -0.17
CA ALA A 593 -24.53 11.35 0.45
C ALA A 593 -23.18 10.64 0.63
N GLN A 594 -22.34 10.62 -0.41
CA GLN A 594 -21.00 9.99 -0.40
C GLN A 594 -20.04 10.67 0.59
N LEU A 595 -20.09 12.01 0.69
CA LEU A 595 -19.30 12.73 1.70
C LEU A 595 -19.79 12.42 3.12
N HIS A 596 -21.11 12.31 3.31
CA HIS A 596 -21.67 12.09 4.65
C HIS A 596 -21.36 10.71 5.21
N VAL A 597 -21.51 9.64 4.43
CA VAL A 597 -21.17 8.28 4.91
C VAL A 597 -19.70 8.14 5.27
N ARG A 598 -18.81 8.84 4.56
CA ARG A 598 -17.38 8.92 4.89
C ARG A 598 -17.16 9.70 6.19
N ASP A 599 -17.88 10.79 6.42
CA ASP A 599 -17.82 11.52 7.68
C ASP A 599 -18.34 10.71 8.86
N LEU A 600 -19.45 9.98 8.68
CA LEU A 600 -20.00 9.07 9.68
C LEU A 600 -19.01 7.97 10.07
N HIS A 601 -18.33 7.39 9.09
CA HIS A 601 -17.32 6.37 9.34
C HIS A 601 -16.06 6.93 10.01
N ASN A 602 -15.47 7.97 9.41
CA ASN A 602 -14.15 8.45 9.81
C ASN A 602 -14.15 9.29 11.10
N HIS A 603 -15.26 9.98 11.39
CA HIS A 603 -15.30 10.98 12.46
C HIS A 603 -16.44 10.77 13.47
N ASN A 604 -17.34 9.81 13.22
CA ASN A 604 -18.39 9.40 14.15
C ASN A 604 -19.16 10.58 14.83
N PRO A 605 -19.65 11.58 14.06
CA PRO A 605 -20.31 12.77 14.61
C PRO A 605 -21.61 12.46 15.37
N ASN A 606 -22.19 11.29 15.15
CA ASN A 606 -23.36 10.78 15.83
C ASN A 606 -23.09 10.27 17.26
N SER A 607 -21.84 10.25 17.74
CA SER A 607 -21.50 9.77 19.10
C SER A 607 -21.51 10.85 20.19
N GLY A 608 -21.68 12.12 19.80
CA GLY A 608 -21.64 13.27 20.71
C GLY A 608 -22.95 13.56 21.43
N THR A 609 -22.94 14.66 22.19
CA THR A 609 -24.12 15.27 22.82
C THR A 609 -24.10 16.75 22.52
N ASP A 610 -25.24 17.31 22.15
CA ASP A 610 -25.39 18.74 21.90
C ASP A 610 -25.17 19.53 23.19
N PRO A 611 -24.23 20.48 23.23
CA PRO A 611 -23.88 21.18 24.46
C PRO A 611 -24.98 22.12 24.96
N ASP A 612 -25.89 22.56 24.08
CA ASP A 612 -26.94 23.53 24.41
C ASP A 612 -28.22 22.85 24.92
N THR A 613 -28.62 21.73 24.30
CA THR A 613 -29.83 20.97 24.64
C THR A 613 -29.57 19.76 25.53
N GLY A 614 -28.34 19.25 25.56
CA GLY A 614 -27.98 18.02 26.26
C GLY A 614 -28.50 16.75 25.58
N GLU A 615 -29.06 16.84 24.37
CA GLU A 615 -29.56 15.69 23.61
C GLU A 615 -28.43 14.97 22.87
N ALA A 616 -28.54 13.65 22.74
CA ALA A 616 -27.58 12.85 21.98
C ALA A 616 -27.66 13.18 20.48
N CYS A 617 -26.50 13.32 19.84
CA CYS A 617 -26.41 13.40 18.39
C CYS A 617 -26.86 12.07 17.77
N ASN A 618 -27.36 12.10 16.53
CA ASN A 618 -27.75 10.90 15.79
C ASN A 618 -27.09 10.85 14.40
N LEU A 619 -27.45 9.85 13.58
CA LEU A 619 -26.84 9.60 12.26
C LEU A 619 -26.97 10.76 11.25
N HIS A 620 -27.83 11.75 11.49
CA HIS A 620 -27.95 12.93 10.64
C HIS A 620 -26.92 14.04 10.97
N SER A 621 -26.00 13.77 11.90
CA SER A 621 -24.97 14.70 12.35
C SER A 621 -23.79 14.77 11.39
N TRP A 622 -23.13 15.93 11.32
CA TRP A 622 -21.93 16.18 10.53
C TRP A 622 -20.80 16.71 11.42
N SER A 623 -19.59 16.19 11.23
CA SER A 623 -18.39 16.63 11.94
C SER A 623 -17.84 17.94 11.36
N ALA A 624 -16.84 18.50 12.04
CA ALA A 624 -16.10 19.67 11.58
C ALA A 624 -14.96 19.34 10.59
N ASN A 625 -14.79 18.08 10.18
CA ASN A 625 -13.65 17.60 9.38
C ASN A 625 -13.93 17.61 7.87
N GLY A 626 -14.54 18.69 7.38
CA GLY A 626 -14.79 18.89 5.95
C GLY A 626 -15.04 20.35 5.60
N ASN A 627 -15.22 20.64 4.31
CA ASN A 627 -15.57 21.99 3.85
C ASN A 627 -17.08 22.24 3.97
N TRP A 628 -17.59 22.16 5.20
CA TRP A 628 -18.99 22.35 5.57
C TRP A 628 -19.11 22.68 7.06
N SER A 629 -20.27 23.15 7.47
CA SER A 629 -20.58 23.54 8.84
C SER A 629 -20.95 22.30 9.68
N ALA A 630 -20.31 22.08 10.83
CA ALA A 630 -20.67 20.96 11.70
C ALA A 630 -22.11 21.08 12.22
N VAL A 631 -22.80 19.96 12.43
CA VAL A 631 -24.13 19.92 13.06
C VAL A 631 -24.26 18.67 13.92
N CYS A 632 -24.61 18.83 15.20
CA CYS A 632 -25.13 17.74 16.02
C CYS A 632 -26.64 17.68 15.81
N TYR A 633 -27.11 16.68 15.06
CA TYR A 633 -28.53 16.51 14.80
C TYR A 633 -29.16 15.69 15.92
N VAL A 634 -30.14 16.28 16.61
CA VAL A 634 -30.76 15.70 17.82
C VAL A 634 -32.21 15.28 17.58
N GLY A 635 -32.76 14.49 18.51
CA GLY A 635 -34.09 13.87 18.38
C GLY A 635 -35.24 14.87 18.32
N SER A 636 -35.09 16.05 18.92
CA SER A 636 -36.07 17.15 18.84
C SER A 636 -36.10 17.89 17.50
N HIS A 637 -35.20 17.54 16.57
CA HIS A 637 -34.96 18.26 15.31
C HIS A 637 -34.52 19.72 15.52
N ALA A 638 -33.96 20.06 16.68
CA ALA A 638 -33.21 21.30 16.83
C ALA A 638 -32.07 21.33 15.78
N TYR A 639 -31.92 22.46 15.10
CA TYR A 639 -30.93 22.66 14.02
C TYR A 639 -31.17 21.84 12.74
N ALA A 640 -32.41 21.44 12.46
CA ALA A 640 -32.74 20.71 11.23
C ALA A 640 -32.26 21.39 9.94
N SER A 641 -32.23 22.74 9.91
CA SER A 641 -31.68 23.50 8.78
C SER A 641 -30.21 23.17 8.49
N GLY A 642 -29.40 22.85 9.51
CA GLY A 642 -27.99 22.50 9.32
C GLY A 642 -27.78 21.21 8.53
N MET A 643 -28.75 20.29 8.57
CA MET A 643 -28.77 19.11 7.69
C MET A 643 -29.43 19.45 6.34
N TRP A 644 -30.56 20.16 6.36
CA TRP A 644 -31.30 20.50 5.13
C TRP A 644 -30.54 21.39 4.15
N ASP A 645 -29.61 22.21 4.63
CA ASP A 645 -28.78 23.10 3.82
C ASP A 645 -27.53 22.43 3.23
N LYS A 646 -27.24 21.17 3.58
CA LYS A 646 -26.04 20.46 3.11
C LYS A 646 -25.89 20.41 1.59
N PRO A 647 -26.95 20.16 0.81
CA PRO A 647 -26.84 20.23 -0.65
C PRO A 647 -26.40 21.61 -1.14
N ARG A 648 -26.93 22.70 -0.56
CA ARG A 648 -26.51 24.07 -0.90
C ARG A 648 -25.06 24.33 -0.53
N GLU A 649 -24.66 23.92 0.66
CA GLU A 649 -23.31 24.13 1.19
C GLU A 649 -22.24 23.38 0.40
N ILE A 650 -22.40 22.06 0.22
CA ILE A 650 -21.40 21.16 -0.38
C ILE A 650 -21.25 21.38 -1.90
N THR A 651 -22.27 21.95 -2.53
CA THR A 651 -22.26 22.24 -3.96
C THR A 651 -21.97 23.71 -4.26
N ASP A 652 -21.53 24.50 -3.28
CA ASP A 652 -21.23 25.93 -3.44
C ASP A 652 -22.41 26.71 -4.05
N ASN A 653 -23.63 26.45 -3.54
CA ASN A 653 -24.92 26.99 -4.00
C ASN A 653 -25.36 26.58 -5.41
N VAL A 654 -24.73 25.58 -6.04
CA VAL A 654 -25.19 25.03 -7.32
C VAL A 654 -26.54 24.34 -7.12
N TYR A 655 -26.65 23.41 -6.17
CA TYR A 655 -27.93 22.81 -5.81
C TYR A 655 -28.67 23.72 -4.82
N THR A 656 -29.71 24.40 -5.29
CA THR A 656 -30.39 25.46 -4.51
C THR A 656 -31.52 24.97 -3.61
N GLY A 657 -31.93 23.70 -3.75
CA GLY A 657 -32.96 23.08 -2.91
C GLY A 657 -32.44 22.55 -1.58
N SER A 658 -33.36 22.24 -0.69
CA SER A 658 -33.09 21.55 0.58
C SER A 658 -32.98 20.04 0.37
N GLY A 659 -32.20 19.38 1.20
CA GLY A 659 -32.06 17.92 1.23
C GLY A 659 -32.69 17.30 2.47
N TYR A 660 -33.26 16.11 2.32
CA TYR A 660 -33.87 15.33 3.39
C TYR A 660 -33.28 13.93 3.39
N GLU A 661 -32.82 13.48 4.55
CA GLU A 661 -32.04 12.26 4.64
C GLU A 661 -32.81 11.12 5.32
N ILE A 662 -32.59 9.90 4.82
CA ILE A 662 -32.76 8.66 5.60
C ILE A 662 -31.38 8.02 5.77
N ALA A 663 -31.10 7.56 6.98
CA ALA A 663 -29.80 7.00 7.34
C ALA A 663 -29.95 5.61 7.95
N TYR A 664 -28.96 4.76 7.71
CA TYR A 664 -28.81 3.44 8.29
C TYR A 664 -27.34 3.19 8.56
N GLY A 665 -27.01 2.61 9.70
CA GLY A 665 -25.65 2.17 9.95
C GLY A 665 -25.22 2.25 11.40
N SER A 666 -24.07 1.65 11.66
CA SER A 666 -23.39 1.68 12.94
C SER A 666 -21.92 1.34 12.73
N PHE A 667 -21.04 1.93 13.51
CA PHE A 667 -19.62 1.64 13.49
C PHE A 667 -19.32 0.14 13.65
N GLY A 668 -18.43 -0.41 12.82
CA GLY A 668 -17.98 -1.80 12.89
C GLY A 668 -18.87 -2.85 12.22
N ASN A 669 -19.94 -2.44 11.53
CA ASN A 669 -20.77 -3.31 10.67
C ASN A 669 -20.55 -2.98 9.19
N THR A 670 -21.11 -3.77 8.27
CA THR A 670 -21.15 -3.49 6.83
C THR A 670 -22.58 -3.16 6.40
N ALA A 671 -22.78 -2.04 5.71
CA ALA A 671 -24.06 -1.66 5.15
C ALA A 671 -24.17 -2.16 3.70
N THR A 672 -25.30 -2.81 3.37
CA THR A 672 -25.62 -3.24 1.99
C THR A 672 -26.87 -2.53 1.51
N ALA A 673 -27.05 -2.41 0.20
CA ALA A 673 -28.23 -1.83 -0.42
C ALA A 673 -29.51 -2.54 0.02
N ALA A 674 -29.50 -3.88 -0.03
CA ALA A 674 -30.64 -4.70 0.37
C ALA A 674 -30.93 -4.60 1.87
N GLY A 675 -29.89 -4.65 2.72
CA GLY A 675 -30.04 -4.53 4.17
C GLY A 675 -30.59 -3.17 4.59
N SER A 676 -30.07 -2.10 3.99
CA SER A 676 -30.48 -0.73 4.26
C SER A 676 -31.93 -0.47 3.87
N LEU A 677 -32.35 -0.91 2.68
CA LEU A 677 -33.75 -0.78 2.27
C LEU A 677 -34.68 -1.59 3.17
N ALA A 678 -34.33 -2.83 3.53
CA ALA A 678 -35.13 -3.65 4.43
C ALA A 678 -35.31 -2.98 5.81
N ALA A 679 -34.24 -2.39 6.35
CA ALA A 679 -34.29 -1.62 7.59
C ALA A 679 -35.22 -0.40 7.45
N TRP A 680 -35.12 0.35 6.35
CA TRP A 680 -35.98 1.51 6.11
C TRP A 680 -37.45 1.17 5.88
N GLN A 681 -37.76 0.05 5.21
CA GLN A 681 -39.13 -0.45 5.07
C GLN A 681 -39.76 -0.79 6.42
N SER A 682 -38.96 -1.30 7.36
CA SER A 682 -39.40 -1.63 8.72
C SER A 682 -39.56 -0.42 9.64
N SER A 683 -38.96 0.72 9.29
CA SER A 683 -39.05 1.98 10.04
C SER A 683 -40.16 2.86 9.48
N PRO A 684 -41.26 3.13 10.23
CA PRO A 684 -42.36 3.95 9.73
C PRO A 684 -41.93 5.34 9.24
N GLY A 685 -40.95 5.96 9.89
CA GLY A 685 -40.43 7.28 9.52
C GLY A 685 -39.67 7.25 8.20
N HIS A 686 -38.72 6.32 8.05
CA HIS A 686 -37.95 6.18 6.81
C HIS A 686 -38.83 5.73 5.64
N ASN A 687 -39.74 4.78 5.89
CA ASN A 687 -40.68 4.30 4.87
C ASN A 687 -41.60 5.42 4.38
N ALA A 688 -42.02 6.34 5.26
CA ALA A 688 -42.83 7.48 4.88
C ALA A 688 -42.10 8.46 3.94
N VAL A 689 -40.79 8.66 4.13
CA VAL A 689 -39.94 9.44 3.22
C VAL A 689 -39.87 8.77 1.85
N ILE A 690 -39.56 7.46 1.82
CA ILE A 690 -39.42 6.68 0.57
C ILE A 690 -40.72 6.66 -0.23
N LEU A 691 -41.88 6.59 0.43
CA LEU A 691 -43.19 6.50 -0.23
C LEU A 691 -43.92 7.85 -0.37
N ASN A 692 -43.31 8.97 0.04
CA ASN A 692 -43.98 10.28 0.10
C ASN A 692 -45.36 10.21 0.80
N THR A 693 -45.41 9.60 1.99
CA THR A 693 -46.65 9.47 2.78
C THR A 693 -46.57 10.26 4.08
N GLY A 694 -47.70 10.39 4.79
CA GLY A 694 -47.78 11.17 6.03
C GLY A 694 -47.44 12.63 5.78
N THR A 695 -46.49 13.17 6.56
CA THR A 695 -46.02 14.57 6.43
C THR A 695 -45.40 14.87 5.06
N TRP A 696 -44.97 13.83 4.32
CA TRP A 696 -44.36 13.96 2.99
C TRP A 696 -45.37 13.90 1.83
N ALA A 697 -46.66 13.76 2.12
CA ALA A 697 -47.69 13.69 1.10
C ALA A 697 -47.76 14.99 0.28
N ASN A 698 -47.68 14.88 -1.05
CA ASN A 698 -47.62 16.00 -2.01
C ASN A 698 -46.42 16.94 -1.83
N PHE A 699 -45.42 16.56 -1.04
CA PHE A 699 -44.18 17.30 -0.86
C PHE A 699 -43.03 16.57 -1.57
N PRO A 700 -42.11 17.30 -2.23
CA PRO A 700 -42.13 18.74 -2.53
C PRO A 700 -43.05 19.06 -3.74
N THR A 701 -43.45 18.02 -4.49
CA THR A 701 -44.41 18.13 -5.59
C THR A 701 -45.47 17.04 -5.48
N ALA A 702 -46.58 17.18 -6.22
CA ALA A 702 -47.58 16.11 -6.36
C ALA A 702 -47.00 14.83 -7.01
N ALA A 703 -45.88 14.93 -7.73
CA ALA A 703 -45.17 13.80 -8.32
C ALA A 703 -44.14 13.16 -7.34
N GLY A 704 -43.96 13.72 -6.14
CA GLY A 704 -42.98 13.29 -5.16
C GLY A 704 -41.62 13.99 -5.33
N TRP A 705 -40.56 13.27 -4.99
CA TRP A 705 -39.17 13.75 -5.01
C TRP A 705 -38.64 13.98 -6.44
N PRO A 706 -38.13 15.18 -6.77
CA PRO A 706 -37.49 15.47 -8.06
C PRO A 706 -36.11 14.84 -8.25
N GLY A 707 -35.43 14.43 -7.18
CA GLY A 707 -34.13 13.78 -7.25
C GLY A 707 -33.72 13.12 -5.94
N MET A 708 -32.89 12.08 -6.05
CA MET A 708 -32.24 11.44 -4.92
C MET A 708 -30.76 11.16 -5.18
N GLY A 709 -29.97 11.11 -4.11
CA GLY A 709 -28.57 10.69 -4.13
C GLY A 709 -28.30 9.62 -3.08
N MET A 710 -27.39 8.70 -3.40
CA MET A 710 -27.09 7.53 -2.57
C MET A 710 -25.64 7.59 -2.13
N GLY A 711 -25.37 7.17 -0.90
CA GLY A 711 -24.01 6.97 -0.38
C GLY A 711 -23.99 5.69 0.43
N ILE A 712 -23.04 4.80 0.13
CA ILE A 712 -22.75 3.63 0.96
C ILE A 712 -21.24 3.61 1.18
N TYR A 713 -20.83 3.55 2.44
CA TYR A 713 -19.43 3.42 2.79
C TYR A 713 -19.29 2.68 4.11
N GLU A 714 -18.59 1.56 4.07
CA GLU A 714 -18.33 0.70 5.22
C GLU A 714 -19.66 0.32 5.92
N GLY A 715 -19.83 0.74 7.17
CA GLY A 715 -21.02 0.44 7.98
C GLY A 715 -22.20 1.38 7.82
N TYR A 716 -22.16 2.32 6.88
CA TYR A 716 -23.18 3.36 6.75
C TYR A 716 -23.76 3.43 5.33
N ALA A 717 -25.08 3.65 5.27
CA ALA A 717 -25.82 3.94 4.07
C ALA A 717 -26.76 5.11 4.32
N VAL A 718 -26.77 6.08 3.39
CA VAL A 718 -27.67 7.22 3.43
C VAL A 718 -28.29 7.48 2.07
N VAL A 719 -29.52 7.99 2.07
CA VAL A 719 -30.18 8.50 0.86
C VAL A 719 -30.70 9.90 1.13
N TRP A 720 -30.31 10.81 0.25
CA TRP A 720 -30.71 12.21 0.27
C TRP A 720 -31.77 12.44 -0.80
N PHE A 721 -32.94 12.92 -0.41
CA PHE A 721 -34.01 13.36 -1.30
C PHE A 721 -34.04 14.88 -1.33
N GLY A 722 -34.10 15.49 -2.51
CA GLY A 722 -34.06 16.95 -2.64
C GLY A 722 -35.39 17.57 -3.05
N ASP A 723 -35.57 18.87 -2.77
CA ASP A 723 -36.76 19.63 -3.18
C ASP A 723 -36.55 20.59 -4.38
N ALA A 724 -35.34 20.66 -4.94
CA ALA A 724 -35.10 21.42 -6.16
C ALA A 724 -35.80 20.77 -7.36
N ALA A 725 -36.41 21.57 -8.25
CA ALA A 725 -37.11 21.07 -9.43
C ALA A 725 -36.23 20.21 -10.37
N SER A 726 -34.92 20.42 -10.35
CA SER A 726 -33.91 19.64 -11.08
C SER A 726 -32.54 19.83 -10.45
N ASP A 727 -31.64 18.87 -10.66
CA ASP A 727 -30.23 18.99 -10.29
C ASP A 727 -29.44 19.71 -11.41
N PRO A 728 -28.82 20.88 -11.15
CA PRO A 728 -28.02 21.59 -12.16
C PRO A 728 -26.76 20.84 -12.61
N ASN A 729 -26.24 19.91 -11.79
CA ASN A 729 -25.14 19.02 -12.19
C ASN A 729 -25.63 17.77 -12.95
N GLY A 730 -26.94 17.65 -13.15
CA GLY A 730 -27.55 16.58 -13.93
C GLY A 730 -27.66 15.25 -13.19
N THR A 731 -27.84 14.19 -13.98
CA THR A 731 -27.99 12.82 -13.49
C THR A 731 -26.64 12.13 -13.38
N ILE A 732 -26.48 11.26 -12.39
CA ILE A 732 -25.30 10.42 -12.22
C ILE A 732 -25.57 8.98 -12.67
N SER A 733 -24.56 8.33 -13.26
CA SER A 733 -24.61 6.92 -13.67
C SER A 733 -23.70 6.05 -12.81
N GLN A 734 -23.94 4.73 -12.84
CA GLN A 734 -23.01 3.76 -12.28
C GLN A 734 -21.65 3.84 -12.99
N CYS A 735 -20.57 3.62 -12.25
CA CYS A 735 -19.22 3.50 -12.81
C CYS A 735 -19.16 2.35 -13.83
N GLN A 736 -18.41 2.56 -14.92
CA GLN A 736 -18.26 1.57 -16.00
C GLN A 736 -17.18 0.53 -15.69
#